data_AF-A0A066WL97-F1
#
_entry.id   AF-A0A066WL97-F1
#
_cell.length_a   1.000
_cell.length_b   1.000
_cell.length_c   1.000
_cell.angle_alpha   90.00
_cell.angle_beta   90.00
_cell.angle_gamma   90.00
#
_symmetry.space_group_name_H-M   'P 1'
#
loop_
_entity.id
_entity.type
_entity.pdbx_description
1 polymer ?
#
loop_
_entity_poly.entity_id
_entity_poly.type
_entity_poly.pdbx_seq_one_letter_code
_entity_poly.pdbx_strand_id
1 'polypeptide(L)'
;MKVLEFPLVRITLGFLSGILTAFYFNPNPKYVFSLLILCLTALSILFCWKKKSSNKTFYFSILTYFISFLIGISSLIVQTNSLQKSNYSNNDVFEKESSITLIIREKLNNSLYNQRYIALIQTIDNKNYCGRILLNIPKKYDINSIEIGTKLRIQGFLQKNKKPDNPNQFDYANYLNQKQIYAQLYVYSGKIEINPVPQKDIWFYVSKINSRIIRNLEQSNFDKTALAVASALILGQRQDIAPEIIQDYQYAGAVHILSVSGLHVGFIFLFIKFLLSPIPNTRKGSFIKLTTILISLFLFALIAGLSPSIVRSVVMFSFVAIGLHLRRSVNIYHTLLVSILLILLFQAYFLFDVGFQLSYLAVFFIVWFQPVLAAYWKPKNKILKYSWDILTVSFAAQIGTLPLSLYYFHQFPRLFFITNLAVIPLVSIIMFIGITVMVFAIIGFTPFWLTKPLEWSIILLNKIINTIASFEQFIIKDIPLNFSLLSCSYIVIIAMVIWLKKPVFSRIAFFLISIIGLQLALLISNWQIQNQQEWIVFNAKKKTLIGQRNGNEVIFYSNDSITRKNKMLNSYLIGNFSGIKHQKKLQHTAYFKGNKILILDSLGIFPNNIKPDIVLLTQSPKINVDRMLLQLKPKIVIADGSNYKSLLTQWENSCNKLKIPFHATAEKGFYKLE
;
A
#
# COMPACT_ATOMS: atom_id res chain seq x y z
N MET A 1 22.54 -19.69 -15.49
CA MET A 1 22.43 -19.01 -14.18
C MET A 1 22.54 -20.10 -13.13
N LYS A 2 23.66 -20.20 -12.40
CA LYS A 2 23.82 -21.17 -11.29
C LYS A 2 23.06 -20.76 -10.02
N VAL A 3 22.18 -19.75 -10.09
CA VAL A 3 21.42 -19.25 -8.94
C VAL A 3 20.47 -20.33 -8.40
N LEU A 4 19.83 -21.12 -9.28
CA LEU A 4 18.96 -22.24 -8.89
C LEU A 4 19.70 -23.41 -8.23
N GLU A 5 21.03 -23.46 -8.36
CA GLU A 5 21.88 -24.44 -7.67
C GLU A 5 22.11 -24.04 -6.20
N PHE A 6 21.80 -22.78 -5.83
CA PHE A 6 21.88 -22.33 -4.45
C PHE A 6 20.71 -22.91 -3.65
N PRO A 7 20.95 -23.77 -2.63
CA PRO A 7 19.88 -24.48 -1.93
C PRO A 7 18.82 -23.55 -1.31
N LEU A 8 19.25 -22.36 -0.88
CA LEU A 8 18.36 -21.39 -0.24
C LEU A 8 17.27 -20.89 -1.18
N VAL A 9 17.47 -20.87 -2.51
CA VAL A 9 16.41 -20.47 -3.46
C VAL A 9 15.16 -21.32 -3.24
N ARG A 10 15.34 -22.63 -3.17
CA ARG A 10 14.23 -23.58 -3.08
C ARG A 10 13.55 -23.50 -1.71
N ILE A 11 14.33 -23.29 -0.65
CA ILE A 11 13.82 -23.01 0.70
C ILE A 11 12.99 -21.72 0.68
N THR A 12 13.52 -20.63 0.15
CA THR A 12 12.79 -19.35 0.05
C THR A 12 11.49 -19.49 -0.73
N LEU A 13 11.48 -20.22 -1.86
CA LEU A 13 10.25 -20.47 -2.62
C LEU A 13 9.22 -21.29 -1.82
N GLY A 14 9.66 -22.36 -1.14
CA GLY A 14 8.80 -23.14 -0.24
C GLY A 14 8.21 -22.25 0.87
N PHE A 15 9.06 -21.47 1.54
CA PHE A 15 8.65 -20.53 2.58
C PHE A 15 7.63 -19.48 2.09
N LEU A 16 7.87 -18.85 0.94
CA LEU A 16 6.94 -17.90 0.32
C LEU A 16 5.59 -18.54 -0.01
N SER A 17 5.61 -19.74 -0.61
CA SER A 17 4.37 -20.49 -0.89
C SER A 17 3.60 -20.83 0.38
N GLY A 18 4.29 -21.12 1.49
CA GLY A 18 3.68 -21.32 2.80
C GLY A 18 2.97 -20.09 3.33
N ILE A 19 3.61 -18.92 3.26
CA ILE A 19 2.98 -17.64 3.66
C ILE A 19 1.72 -17.38 2.82
N LEU A 20 1.79 -17.56 1.49
CA LEU A 20 0.64 -17.35 0.61
C LEU A 20 -0.52 -18.29 0.96
N THR A 21 -0.24 -19.58 1.17
CA THR A 21 -1.27 -20.56 1.57
C THR A 21 -1.91 -20.16 2.89
N ALA A 22 -1.12 -19.75 3.88
CA ALA A 22 -1.65 -19.34 5.17
C ALA A 22 -2.58 -18.12 5.06
N PHE A 23 -2.23 -17.15 4.22
CA PHE A 23 -3.00 -15.92 4.03
C PHE A 23 -4.36 -16.16 3.35
N TYR A 24 -4.40 -17.02 2.32
CA TYR A 24 -5.64 -17.27 1.57
C TYR A 24 -6.54 -18.33 2.20
N PHE A 25 -5.97 -19.38 2.81
CA PHE A 25 -6.74 -20.52 3.31
C PHE A 25 -6.97 -20.53 4.83
N ASN A 26 -6.27 -19.68 5.60
CA ASN A 26 -6.38 -19.59 7.07
C ASN A 26 -6.39 -20.97 7.77
N PRO A 27 -5.35 -21.80 7.58
CA PRO A 27 -5.32 -23.15 8.14
C PRO A 27 -5.33 -23.11 9.67
N ASN A 28 -5.98 -24.12 10.29
CA ASN A 28 -6.09 -24.19 11.74
C ASN A 28 -4.70 -24.34 12.39
N PRO A 29 -4.31 -23.45 13.32
CA PRO A 29 -2.98 -23.46 13.93
C PRO A 29 -2.58 -24.80 14.54
N LYS A 30 -3.51 -25.51 15.19
CA LYS A 30 -3.21 -26.77 15.91
C LYS A 30 -2.65 -27.84 14.97
N TYR A 31 -3.28 -28.05 13.82
CA TYR A 31 -2.85 -29.06 12.84
C TYR A 31 -1.53 -28.68 12.17
N VAL A 32 -1.31 -27.38 11.90
CA VAL A 32 -0.06 -26.90 11.31
C VAL A 32 1.12 -27.16 12.25
N PHE A 33 1.01 -26.80 13.54
CA PHE A 33 2.09 -27.00 14.49
C PHE A 33 2.36 -28.48 14.78
N SER A 34 1.33 -29.33 14.89
CA SER A 34 1.53 -30.78 15.07
C SER A 34 2.26 -31.41 13.89
N LEU A 35 1.87 -31.02 12.67
CA LEU A 35 2.45 -31.55 11.44
C LEU A 35 3.89 -31.02 11.23
N LEU A 36 4.17 -29.78 11.63
CA LEU A 36 5.53 -29.23 11.64
C LEU A 36 6.46 -29.99 12.60
N ILE A 37 6.00 -30.30 13.82
CA ILE A 37 6.77 -31.09 14.78
C ILE A 37 7.05 -32.50 14.22
N LEU A 38 6.03 -33.16 13.66
CA LEU A 38 6.18 -34.48 13.04
C LEU A 38 7.17 -34.48 11.86
N CYS A 39 7.16 -33.44 11.03
CA CYS A 39 8.11 -33.33 9.93
C CYS A 39 9.54 -33.07 10.42
N LEU A 40 9.72 -32.27 11.49
CA LEU A 40 11.04 -32.01 12.08
C LEU A 40 11.64 -33.28 12.74
N THR A 41 10.81 -34.10 13.40
CA THR A 41 11.26 -35.37 13.96
C THR A 41 11.64 -36.36 12.86
N ALA A 42 10.83 -36.46 11.80
CA ALA A 42 11.14 -37.27 10.62
C ALA A 42 12.46 -36.83 9.94
N LEU A 43 12.70 -35.52 9.82
CA LEU A 43 13.95 -34.98 9.26
C LEU A 43 15.16 -35.34 10.13
N SER A 44 15.03 -35.25 11.45
CA SER A 44 16.08 -35.59 12.41
C SER A 44 16.45 -37.07 12.33
N ILE A 45 15.46 -37.95 12.22
CA ILE A 45 15.66 -39.40 12.04
C ILE A 45 16.39 -39.68 10.71
N LEU A 46 15.95 -39.07 9.60
CA LEU A 46 16.60 -39.20 8.30
C LEU A 46 18.03 -38.65 8.28
N PHE A 47 18.32 -37.60 9.04
CA PHE A 47 19.65 -37.04 9.19
C PHE A 47 20.59 -38.00 9.94
N CYS A 48 20.13 -38.62 11.03
CA CYS A 48 20.89 -39.62 11.78
C CYS A 48 21.12 -40.91 10.95
N TRP A 49 20.15 -41.32 10.12
CA TRP A 49 20.23 -42.51 9.26
C TRP A 49 21.02 -42.33 7.95
N LYS A 50 21.63 -41.15 7.73
CA LYS A 50 22.21 -40.72 6.44
C LYS A 50 23.52 -41.42 6.05
N LYS A 51 24.01 -42.39 6.82
CA LYS A 51 25.38 -42.91 6.67
C LYS A 51 25.63 -43.86 5.47
N LYS A 52 24.68 -44.20 4.56
CA LYS A 52 24.96 -45.25 3.53
C LYS A 52 24.10 -45.39 2.24
N SER A 53 23.35 -44.41 1.72
CA SER A 53 22.62 -44.60 0.43
C SER A 53 22.20 -43.32 -0.32
N SER A 54 22.27 -43.34 -1.67
CA SER A 54 21.97 -42.24 -2.60
C SER A 54 20.48 -41.83 -2.64
N ASN A 55 19.54 -42.79 -2.64
CA ASN A 55 18.08 -42.50 -2.70
C ASN A 55 17.55 -41.70 -1.51
N LYS A 56 18.25 -41.73 -0.37
CA LYS A 56 17.87 -40.99 0.86
C LYS A 56 18.04 -39.48 0.72
N THR A 57 18.88 -39.01 -0.22
CA THR A 57 19.09 -37.58 -0.47
C THR A 57 17.89 -36.91 -1.14
N PHE A 58 17.12 -37.66 -1.93
CA PHE A 58 15.90 -37.17 -2.58
C PHE A 58 14.78 -36.91 -1.56
N TYR A 59 14.45 -37.89 -0.73
CA TYR A 59 13.44 -37.74 0.33
C TYR A 59 13.80 -36.64 1.33
N PHE A 60 15.08 -36.54 1.71
CA PHE A 60 15.57 -35.45 2.55
C PHE A 60 15.32 -34.08 1.92
N SER A 61 15.53 -33.94 0.61
CA SER A 61 15.33 -32.67 -0.11
C SER A 61 13.86 -32.28 -0.18
N ILE A 62 12.97 -33.22 -0.50
CA ILE A 62 11.51 -33.00 -0.51
C ILE A 62 11.02 -32.59 0.88
N LEU A 63 11.44 -33.33 1.92
CA LEU A 63 11.04 -33.05 3.29
C LEU A 63 11.54 -31.67 3.74
N THR A 64 12.75 -31.28 3.35
CA THR A 64 13.28 -29.94 3.64
C THR A 64 12.42 -28.84 3.01
N TYR A 65 11.97 -29.01 1.76
CA TYR A 65 11.09 -28.05 1.10
C TYR A 65 9.71 -28.00 1.76
N PHE A 66 9.16 -29.15 2.14
CA PHE A 66 7.89 -29.22 2.84
C PHE A 66 7.95 -28.59 4.23
N ILE A 67 9.03 -28.81 4.99
CA ILE A 67 9.28 -28.11 6.26
C ILE A 67 9.39 -26.61 6.02
N SER A 68 10.10 -26.17 4.99
CA SER A 68 10.18 -24.75 4.66
C SER A 68 8.81 -24.13 4.37
N PHE A 69 7.93 -24.86 3.68
CA PHE A 69 6.55 -24.47 3.44
C PHE A 69 5.75 -24.36 4.75
N LEU A 70 5.86 -25.33 5.65
CA LEU A 70 5.21 -25.29 6.97
C LEU A 70 5.75 -24.16 7.86
N ILE A 71 7.06 -23.89 7.80
CA ILE A 71 7.66 -22.76 8.49
C ILE A 71 7.05 -21.44 7.97
N GLY A 72 6.83 -21.33 6.66
CA GLY A 72 6.11 -20.20 6.05
C GLY A 72 4.71 -20.02 6.60
N ILE A 73 3.92 -21.11 6.68
CA ILE A 73 2.58 -21.08 7.27
C ILE A 73 2.64 -20.66 8.73
N SER A 74 3.50 -21.30 9.52
CA SER A 74 3.62 -21.06 10.95
C SER A 74 4.07 -19.62 11.25
N SER A 75 4.98 -19.06 10.44
CA SER A 75 5.46 -17.68 10.56
C SER A 75 4.31 -16.68 10.47
N LEU A 76 3.43 -16.80 9.46
CA LEU A 76 2.27 -15.92 9.34
C LEU A 76 1.29 -16.11 10.51
N ILE A 77 1.00 -17.35 10.90
CA ILE A 77 0.08 -17.67 12.01
C ILE A 77 0.57 -17.05 13.33
N VAL A 78 1.83 -17.24 13.70
CA VAL A 78 2.41 -16.70 14.94
C VAL A 78 2.33 -15.18 14.98
N GLN A 79 2.56 -14.54 13.83
CA GLN A 79 2.55 -13.10 13.74
C GLN A 79 1.14 -12.52 13.62
N THR A 80 0.10 -13.31 13.34
CA THR A 80 -1.28 -12.84 13.16
C THR A 80 -1.91 -12.45 14.50
N ASN A 81 -2.00 -11.15 14.77
CA ASN A 81 -2.49 -10.64 16.06
C ASN A 81 -3.93 -11.07 16.39
N SER A 82 -4.80 -11.26 15.39
CA SER A 82 -6.19 -11.68 15.62
C SER A 82 -6.30 -13.13 16.11
N LEU A 83 -5.28 -13.96 15.94
CA LEU A 83 -5.29 -15.33 16.50
C LEU A 83 -4.92 -15.36 17.99
N GLN A 84 -4.41 -14.25 18.54
CA GLN A 84 -4.09 -14.13 19.96
C GLN A 84 -5.38 -13.94 20.77
N LYS A 85 -5.59 -14.75 21.82
CA LYS A 85 -6.81 -14.69 22.66
C LYS A 85 -7.01 -13.32 23.34
N SER A 86 -5.94 -12.64 23.71
CA SER A 86 -5.96 -11.31 24.34
C SER A 86 -6.26 -10.17 23.35
N ASN A 87 -6.40 -10.46 22.06
CA ASN A 87 -6.72 -9.43 21.08
C ASN A 87 -8.16 -8.95 21.25
N TYR A 88 -8.36 -7.63 21.17
CA TYR A 88 -9.69 -7.04 21.22
C TYR A 88 -10.61 -7.58 20.12
N SER A 89 -10.08 -8.01 18.96
CA SER A 89 -10.87 -8.46 17.82
C SER A 89 -11.70 -9.72 18.08
N ASN A 90 -11.30 -10.53 19.05
CA ASN A 90 -11.95 -11.80 19.37
C ASN A 90 -13.04 -11.68 20.43
N ASN A 91 -13.23 -10.48 20.96
CA ASN A 91 -14.14 -10.20 22.05
C ASN A 91 -15.29 -9.29 21.59
N ASP A 92 -16.37 -9.31 22.35
CA ASP A 92 -17.60 -8.62 22.00
C ASP A 92 -17.59 -7.15 22.47
N VAL A 93 -16.56 -6.42 22.02
CA VAL A 93 -16.22 -5.03 22.41
C VAL A 93 -16.60 -3.99 21.34
N PHE A 94 -17.15 -4.44 20.22
CA PHE A 94 -17.49 -3.57 19.10
C PHE A 94 -18.85 -2.90 19.29
N GLU A 95 -19.02 -1.71 18.72
CA GLU A 95 -20.30 -1.00 18.63
C GLU A 95 -20.98 -0.69 19.98
N LYS A 96 -20.23 -0.82 21.08
CA LYS A 96 -20.63 -0.44 22.45
C LYS A 96 -19.83 0.78 22.89
N GLU A 97 -20.46 1.70 23.62
CA GLU A 97 -19.75 2.81 24.24
C GLU A 97 -18.88 2.25 25.36
N SER A 98 -17.57 2.46 25.28
CA SER A 98 -16.62 1.92 26.25
C SER A 98 -15.55 2.95 26.59
N SER A 99 -15.01 2.84 27.80
CA SER A 99 -13.86 3.61 28.24
C SER A 99 -12.59 2.88 27.79
N ILE A 100 -11.95 3.42 26.75
CA ILE A 100 -10.77 2.81 26.11
C ILE A 100 -9.52 3.57 26.54
N THR A 101 -8.55 2.85 27.09
CA THR A 101 -7.22 3.40 27.37
C THR A 101 -6.23 2.89 26.33
N LEU A 102 -5.52 3.83 25.70
CA LEU A 102 -4.63 3.56 24.59
C LEU A 102 -3.35 4.40 24.64
N ILE A 103 -2.33 3.99 23.89
CA ILE A 103 -1.08 4.73 23.73
C ILE A 103 -0.87 5.06 22.27
N ILE A 104 -0.52 6.31 21.97
CA ILE A 104 -0.18 6.75 20.62
C ILE A 104 1.15 6.12 20.18
N ARG A 105 1.14 5.46 19.02
CA ARG A 105 2.31 4.76 18.50
C ARG A 105 2.89 5.41 17.25
N GLU A 106 2.03 5.88 16.35
CA GLU A 106 2.44 6.45 15.06
C GLU A 106 1.44 7.54 14.64
N LYS A 107 1.96 8.64 14.10
CA LYS A 107 1.16 9.70 13.45
C LYS A 107 0.98 9.36 11.98
N LEU A 108 -0.26 9.40 11.48
CA LEU A 108 -0.58 9.21 10.07
C LEU A 108 -0.90 10.56 9.40
N ASN A 109 -0.97 10.56 8.07
CA ASN A 109 -1.45 11.72 7.32
C ASN A 109 -2.86 12.11 7.79
N ASN A 110 -3.04 13.40 8.05
CA ASN A 110 -4.33 13.95 8.43
C ASN A 110 -5.35 13.75 7.29
N SER A 111 -6.58 13.41 7.65
CA SER A 111 -7.71 13.54 6.71
C SER A 111 -8.21 14.99 6.69
N LEU A 112 -9.17 15.28 5.81
CA LEU A 112 -9.82 16.60 5.77
C LEU A 112 -10.37 17.00 7.15
N TYR A 113 -11.03 16.07 7.85
CA TYR A 113 -11.77 16.34 9.09
C TYR A 113 -11.08 15.87 10.36
N ASN A 114 -10.24 14.83 10.28
CA ASN A 114 -9.65 14.16 11.44
C ASN A 114 -8.13 14.11 11.36
N GLN A 115 -7.48 14.35 12.49
CA GLN A 115 -6.12 13.88 12.76
C GLN A 115 -6.14 12.37 13.00
N ARG A 116 -5.14 11.65 12.48
CA ARG A 116 -5.15 10.19 12.43
C ARG A 116 -3.90 9.63 13.07
N TYR A 117 -4.08 8.65 13.94
CA TYR A 117 -2.99 8.01 14.66
C TYR A 117 -3.19 6.49 14.67
N ILE A 118 -2.09 5.74 14.71
CA ILE A 118 -2.13 4.34 15.13
C ILE A 118 -1.90 4.33 16.64
N ALA A 119 -2.80 3.67 17.36
CA ALA A 119 -2.72 3.53 18.79
C ALA A 119 -2.73 2.06 19.21
N LEU A 120 -2.10 1.76 20.34
CA LEU A 120 -2.12 0.45 20.99
C LEU A 120 -3.15 0.45 22.12
N ILE A 121 -4.09 -0.48 22.08
CA ILE A 121 -5.04 -0.68 23.19
C ILE A 121 -4.29 -1.26 24.37
N GLN A 122 -4.56 -0.72 25.57
CA GLN A 122 -4.18 -1.32 26.85
C GLN A 122 -5.39 -1.91 27.55
N THR A 123 -6.44 -1.10 27.72
CA THR A 123 -7.66 -1.52 28.41
C THR A 123 -8.92 -1.05 27.70
N ILE A 124 -9.98 -1.85 27.81
CA ILE A 124 -11.35 -1.49 27.45
C ILE A 124 -12.20 -1.88 28.65
N ASP A 125 -12.90 -0.92 29.26
CA ASP A 125 -13.72 -1.11 30.46
C ASP A 125 -13.00 -1.89 31.57
N ASN A 126 -11.77 -1.44 31.87
CA ASN A 126 -10.86 -2.01 32.88
C ASN A 126 -10.37 -3.45 32.61
N LYS A 127 -10.73 -4.06 31.48
CA LYS A 127 -10.16 -5.35 31.04
C LYS A 127 -8.97 -5.11 30.13
N ASN A 128 -7.91 -5.91 30.30
CA ASN A 128 -6.70 -5.82 29.50
C ASN A 128 -6.93 -6.43 28.12
N TYR A 129 -6.62 -5.66 27.08
CA TYR A 129 -6.64 -6.11 25.69
C TYR A 129 -5.36 -5.67 24.99
N CYS A 130 -5.04 -6.33 23.89
CA CYS A 130 -3.91 -5.97 23.04
C CYS A 130 -4.37 -5.77 21.59
N GLY A 131 -3.67 -4.91 20.85
CA GLY A 131 -3.87 -4.74 19.43
C GLY A 131 -3.73 -3.29 18.98
N ARG A 132 -3.59 -3.11 17.66
CA ARG A 132 -3.48 -1.80 17.02
C ARG A 132 -4.84 -1.34 16.53
N ILE A 133 -5.17 -0.09 16.76
CA ILE A 133 -6.37 0.55 16.23
C ILE A 133 -6.02 1.84 15.50
N LEU A 134 -6.89 2.21 14.55
CA LEU A 134 -6.83 3.52 13.94
C LEU A 134 -7.65 4.50 14.79
N LEU A 135 -6.98 5.47 15.41
CA LEU A 135 -7.61 6.55 16.15
C LEU A 135 -7.87 7.74 15.23
N ASN A 136 -9.12 8.21 15.19
CA ASN A 136 -9.53 9.39 14.45
C ASN A 136 -10.01 10.47 15.43
N ILE A 137 -9.22 11.54 15.55
CA ILE A 137 -9.54 12.70 16.39
C ILE A 137 -9.99 13.85 15.48
N PRO A 138 -11.23 14.35 15.61
CA PRO A 138 -11.69 15.50 14.83
C PRO A 138 -10.82 16.75 15.05
N LYS A 139 -10.45 17.44 13.97
CA LYS A 139 -9.59 18.64 14.01
C LYS A 139 -10.18 19.80 14.82
N LYS A 140 -11.51 19.84 14.97
CA LYS A 140 -12.23 20.84 15.77
C LYS A 140 -11.83 20.89 17.25
N TYR A 141 -11.17 19.86 17.77
CA TYR A 141 -10.75 19.82 19.17
C TYR A 141 -9.47 20.59 19.45
N ASP A 142 -8.83 21.18 18.43
CA ASP A 142 -7.60 22.00 18.50
C ASP A 142 -6.53 21.47 19.46
N ILE A 143 -6.42 20.14 19.52
CA ILE A 143 -5.38 19.47 20.30
C ILE A 143 -4.12 19.59 19.46
N ASN A 144 -3.18 20.41 19.94
CA ASN A 144 -1.80 20.42 19.43
C ASN A 144 -1.31 18.97 19.31
N SER A 145 -0.56 18.68 18.24
CA SER A 145 -0.21 17.31 17.86
C SER A 145 0.19 16.44 19.05
N ILE A 146 -0.55 15.37 19.28
CA ILE A 146 -0.30 14.47 20.41
C ILE A 146 1.02 13.74 20.18
N GLU A 147 1.90 13.77 21.16
CA GLU A 147 3.20 13.11 21.09
C GLU A 147 3.04 11.58 21.06
N ILE A 148 3.95 10.91 20.35
CA ILE A 148 4.07 9.44 20.39
C ILE A 148 4.43 9.04 21.83
N GLY A 149 3.79 8.01 22.36
CA GLY A 149 3.96 7.56 23.74
C GLY A 149 2.93 8.14 24.73
N THR A 150 2.19 9.19 24.35
CA THR A 150 1.12 9.72 25.20
C THR A 150 0.02 8.68 25.42
N LYS A 151 -0.37 8.50 26.68
CA LYS A 151 -1.47 7.63 27.08
C LYS A 151 -2.77 8.44 27.13
N LEU A 152 -3.77 8.00 26.39
CA LEU A 152 -5.08 8.64 26.31
C LEU A 152 -6.13 7.70 26.87
N ARG A 153 -7.08 8.24 27.62
CA ARG A 153 -8.34 7.56 27.95
C ARG A 153 -9.47 8.28 27.21
N ILE A 154 -10.21 7.52 26.42
CA ILE A 154 -11.22 8.03 25.50
C ILE A 154 -12.50 7.24 25.71
N GLN A 155 -13.62 7.94 25.89
CA GLN A 155 -14.94 7.32 25.77
C GLN A 155 -15.39 7.36 24.31
N GLY A 156 -15.74 6.20 23.75
CA GLY A 156 -16.20 6.12 22.38
C GLY A 156 -16.55 4.70 21.94
N PHE A 157 -16.86 4.57 20.65
CA PHE A 157 -17.27 3.32 20.03
C PHE A 157 -16.15 2.76 19.16
N LEU A 158 -15.76 1.52 19.42
CA LEU A 158 -14.84 0.80 18.56
C LEU A 158 -15.61 0.21 17.37
N GLN A 159 -15.34 0.73 16.17
CA GLN A 159 -16.01 0.30 14.93
C GLN A 159 -15.16 -0.70 14.17
N LYS A 160 -15.77 -1.78 13.69
CA LYS A 160 -15.10 -2.72 12.78
C LYS A 160 -14.79 -2.03 11.45
N ASN A 161 -13.71 -2.47 10.79
CA ASN A 161 -13.39 -2.02 9.45
C ASN A 161 -14.51 -2.44 8.47
N LYS A 162 -15.12 -1.46 7.80
CA LYS A 162 -16.19 -1.71 6.81
C LYS A 162 -15.62 -1.92 5.41
N LYS A 163 -16.21 -2.87 4.67
CA LYS A 163 -15.93 -3.08 3.25
C LYS A 163 -16.25 -1.81 2.44
N PRO A 164 -15.64 -1.63 1.25
CA PRO A 164 -15.95 -0.49 0.39
C PRO A 164 -17.44 -0.44 0.05
N ASP A 165 -18.02 0.76 0.14
CA ASP A 165 -19.45 0.97 -0.09
C ASP A 165 -19.84 0.90 -1.57
N ASN A 166 -18.88 0.92 -2.49
CA ASN A 166 -19.11 0.88 -3.94
C ASN A 166 -18.14 -0.09 -4.62
N PRO A 167 -18.49 -0.65 -5.79
CA PRO A 167 -17.66 -1.62 -6.49
C PRO A 167 -16.34 -1.01 -6.96
N ASN A 168 -15.32 -1.86 -7.05
CA ASN A 168 -13.97 -1.54 -7.53
C ASN A 168 -13.24 -0.41 -6.76
N GLN A 169 -13.82 0.11 -5.68
CA GLN A 169 -13.11 1.04 -4.80
C GLN A 169 -11.98 0.34 -4.06
N PHE A 170 -10.98 1.14 -3.67
CA PHE A 170 -9.91 0.67 -2.82
C PHE A 170 -10.46 0.09 -1.50
N ASP A 171 -10.18 -1.19 -1.26
CA ASP A 171 -10.60 -1.88 -0.04
C ASP A 171 -9.71 -1.46 1.14
N TYR A 172 -10.10 -0.34 1.76
CA TYR A 172 -9.38 0.20 2.91
C TYR A 172 -9.44 -0.72 4.14
N ALA A 173 -10.49 -1.52 4.27
CA ALA A 173 -10.62 -2.50 5.35
C ALA A 173 -9.59 -3.62 5.20
N ASN A 174 -9.46 -4.19 4.00
CA ASN A 174 -8.42 -5.19 3.73
C ASN A 174 -7.01 -4.62 3.93
N TYR A 175 -6.75 -3.39 3.46
CA TYR A 175 -5.49 -2.69 3.72
C TYR A 175 -5.16 -2.58 5.22
N LEU A 176 -6.12 -2.16 6.05
CA LEU A 176 -5.94 -2.06 7.50
C LEU A 176 -5.75 -3.45 8.14
N ASN A 177 -6.50 -4.46 7.71
CA ASN A 177 -6.37 -5.83 8.21
C ASN A 177 -4.98 -6.41 7.92
N GLN A 178 -4.41 -6.14 6.74
CA GLN A 178 -3.02 -6.52 6.40
C GLN A 178 -1.98 -5.80 7.27
N LYS A 179 -2.30 -4.60 7.77
CA LYS A 179 -1.53 -3.88 8.78
C LYS A 179 -1.86 -4.31 10.22
N GLN A 180 -2.69 -5.35 10.37
CA GLN A 180 -3.15 -5.91 11.64
C GLN A 180 -3.91 -4.92 12.52
N ILE A 181 -4.62 -4.00 11.87
CA ILE A 181 -5.53 -3.02 12.46
C ILE A 181 -6.95 -3.47 12.10
N TYR A 182 -7.69 -4.01 13.06
CA TYR A 182 -9.02 -4.60 12.80
C TYR A 182 -10.18 -3.64 13.11
N ALA A 183 -9.87 -2.45 13.64
CA ALA A 183 -10.88 -1.51 14.09
C ALA A 183 -10.42 -0.05 14.08
N GLN A 184 -11.41 0.83 14.11
CA GLN A 184 -11.25 2.27 14.16
C GLN A 184 -12.01 2.85 15.34
N LEU A 185 -11.39 3.80 16.03
CA LEU A 185 -12.00 4.56 17.11
C LEU A 185 -12.21 6.00 16.65
N TYR A 186 -13.45 6.46 16.70
CA TYR A 186 -13.82 7.85 16.43
C TYR A 186 -14.12 8.54 17.76
N VAL A 187 -13.44 9.66 18.01
CA VAL A 187 -13.68 10.45 19.22
C VAL A 187 -14.91 11.33 19.03
N TYR A 188 -15.88 11.20 19.94
CA TYR A 188 -17.05 12.06 20.03
C TYR A 188 -17.02 12.86 21.35
N SER A 189 -17.09 14.20 21.24
CA SER A 189 -17.21 15.22 22.30
C SER A 189 -16.45 15.04 23.62
N GLY A 190 -15.46 15.90 23.89
CA GLY A 190 -15.09 16.39 25.23
C GLY A 190 -14.47 15.40 26.23
N LYS A 191 -14.44 14.10 25.93
CA LYS A 191 -14.01 13.05 26.87
C LYS A 191 -12.69 12.40 26.47
N ILE A 192 -11.69 13.22 26.14
CA ILE A 192 -10.29 12.76 26.04
C ILE A 192 -9.59 13.18 27.32
N GLU A 193 -9.24 12.22 28.15
CA GLU A 193 -8.31 12.43 29.26
C GLU A 193 -6.89 12.12 28.76
N ILE A 194 -6.04 13.15 28.76
CA ILE A 194 -4.63 13.03 28.40
C ILE A 194 -3.83 12.77 29.67
N ASN A 195 -3.16 11.63 29.76
CA ASN A 195 -2.21 11.42 30.84
C ASN A 195 -0.93 12.23 30.54
N PRO A 196 -0.50 13.12 31.46
CA PRO A 196 0.67 13.98 31.23
C PRO A 196 1.99 13.21 31.19
N VAL A 197 2.04 11.97 31.70
CA VAL A 197 3.26 11.16 31.69
C VAL A 197 3.24 10.24 30.47
N PRO A 198 4.06 10.51 29.44
CA PRO A 198 4.16 9.62 28.28
C PRO A 198 4.92 8.35 28.63
N GLN A 199 4.57 7.25 27.96
CA GLN A 199 5.35 6.02 27.99
C GLN A 199 6.63 6.19 27.18
N LYS A 200 7.78 6.10 27.86
CA LYS A 200 9.11 6.30 27.26
C LYS A 200 9.65 5.01 26.64
N ASP A 201 9.08 4.59 25.52
CA ASP A 201 9.62 3.49 24.72
C ASP A 201 10.59 3.99 23.62
N ILE A 202 11.16 3.08 22.83
CA ILE A 202 12.08 3.45 21.75
C ILE A 202 11.43 4.39 20.72
N TRP A 203 10.11 4.29 20.52
CA TRP A 203 9.37 5.10 19.54
C TRP A 203 9.12 6.51 20.06
N PHE A 204 8.91 6.68 21.37
CA PHE A 204 8.91 8.00 22.03
C PHE A 204 10.24 8.72 21.78
N TYR A 205 11.38 8.06 22.03
CA TYR A 205 12.70 8.69 21.83
C TYR A 205 13.00 9.00 20.36
N VAL A 206 12.63 8.10 19.44
CA VAL A 206 12.73 8.36 17.98
C VAL A 206 11.89 9.57 17.59
N SER A 207 10.63 9.64 18.06
CA SER A 207 9.76 10.78 17.81
C SER A 207 10.37 12.08 18.35
N LYS A 208 10.96 12.04 19.55
CA LYS A 208 11.59 13.21 20.16
C LYS A 208 12.80 13.70 19.39
N ILE A 209 13.61 12.79 18.84
CA ILE A 209 14.74 13.13 17.96
C ILE A 209 14.22 13.79 16.68
N ASN A 210 13.22 13.19 16.02
CA ASN A 210 12.61 13.73 14.81
C ASN A 210 12.02 15.13 15.05
N SER A 211 11.22 15.31 16.11
CA SER A 211 10.66 16.61 16.48
C SER A 211 11.74 17.65 16.81
N ARG A 212 12.84 17.24 17.45
CA ARG A 212 13.97 18.14 17.73
C ARG A 212 14.64 18.62 16.44
N ILE A 213 14.89 17.71 15.50
CA ILE A 213 15.49 18.06 14.20
C ILE A 213 14.59 19.04 13.44
N ILE A 214 13.29 18.71 13.32
CA ILE A 214 12.31 19.53 12.62
C ILE A 214 12.23 20.92 13.25
N ARG A 215 12.06 21.00 14.57
CA ARG A 215 12.00 22.28 15.30
C ARG A 215 13.25 23.13 15.09
N ASN A 216 14.44 22.55 15.16
CA ASN A 216 15.69 23.30 14.98
C ASN A 216 15.87 23.81 13.55
N LEU A 217 15.34 23.10 12.55
CA LEU A 217 15.29 23.57 11.17
C LEU A 217 14.25 24.67 10.98
N GLU A 218 13.06 24.55 11.58
CA GLU A 218 12.05 25.61 11.58
C GLU A 218 12.60 26.92 12.17
N GLN A 219 13.31 26.82 13.30
CA GLN A 219 13.96 27.96 13.95
C GLN A 219 15.06 28.61 13.10
N SER A 220 15.59 27.92 12.08
CA SER A 220 16.59 28.46 11.16
C SER A 220 16.00 29.21 9.95
N ASN A 221 14.70 29.52 9.97
CA ASN A 221 13.96 30.11 8.85
C ASN A 221 14.08 29.28 7.56
N PHE A 222 13.94 27.96 7.70
CA PHE A 222 13.88 27.01 6.60
C PHE A 222 12.46 27.02 6.00
N ASP A 223 12.33 27.13 4.68
CA ASP A 223 11.03 27.12 4.01
C ASP A 223 10.18 25.90 4.39
N LYS A 224 8.91 26.13 4.72
CA LYS A 224 8.01 25.08 5.23
C LYS A 224 7.79 23.95 4.21
N THR A 225 7.69 24.28 2.92
CA THR A 225 7.47 23.27 1.88
C THR A 225 8.73 22.44 1.63
N ALA A 226 9.88 23.10 1.60
CA ALA A 226 11.17 22.44 1.51
C ALA A 226 11.44 21.57 2.74
N LEU A 227 11.07 22.02 3.94
CA LEU A 227 11.23 21.28 5.19
C LEU A 227 10.40 19.99 5.20
N ALA A 228 9.15 20.04 4.73
CA ALA A 228 8.31 18.84 4.62
C ALA A 228 8.92 17.80 3.67
N VAL A 229 9.49 18.25 2.53
CA VAL A 229 10.20 17.36 1.60
C VAL A 229 11.52 16.87 2.21
N ALA A 230 12.30 17.73 2.86
CA ALA A 230 13.54 17.35 3.56
C ALA A 230 13.26 16.25 4.61
N SER A 231 12.20 16.43 5.39
CA SER A 231 11.76 15.49 6.42
C SER A 231 11.37 14.13 5.82
N ALA A 232 10.75 14.11 4.64
CA ALA A 232 10.43 12.88 3.95
C ALA A 232 11.66 12.16 3.38
N LEU A 233 12.58 12.91 2.75
CA LEU A 233 13.80 12.36 2.16
C LEU A 233 14.76 11.83 3.24
N ILE A 234 14.97 12.60 4.31
CA ILE A 234 16.01 12.32 5.29
C ILE A 234 15.45 11.52 6.48
N LEU A 235 14.28 11.88 7.00
CA LEU A 235 13.68 11.26 8.20
C LEU A 235 12.55 10.27 7.89
N GLY A 236 12.18 10.10 6.62
CA GLY A 236 11.04 9.25 6.22
C GLY A 236 9.66 9.76 6.64
N GLN A 237 9.56 11.00 7.12
CA GLN A 237 8.32 11.61 7.61
C GLN A 237 7.57 12.29 6.46
N ARG A 238 6.46 11.69 6.01
CA ARG A 238 5.69 12.14 4.83
C ARG A 238 4.39 12.88 5.17
N GLN A 239 3.98 12.85 6.43
CA GLN A 239 2.64 13.27 6.86
C GLN A 239 2.37 14.77 6.71
N ASP A 240 3.41 15.58 6.62
CA ASP A 240 3.31 17.04 6.52
C ASP A 240 3.52 17.55 5.07
N ILE A 241 3.71 16.65 4.09
CA ILE A 241 3.77 17.03 2.67
C ILE A 241 2.37 17.32 2.15
N ALA A 242 2.22 18.49 1.51
CA ALA A 242 0.98 18.88 0.85
C ALA A 242 0.55 17.87 -0.24
N PRO A 243 -0.75 17.52 -0.36
CA PRO A 243 -1.22 16.56 -1.36
C PRO A 243 -0.84 16.91 -2.80
N GLU A 244 -0.76 18.19 -3.12
CA GLU A 244 -0.38 18.72 -4.44
C GLU A 244 1.07 18.35 -4.77
N ILE A 245 1.98 18.48 -3.80
CA ILE A 245 3.39 18.07 -3.97
C ILE A 245 3.46 16.56 -4.18
N ILE A 246 2.71 15.76 -3.40
CA ILE A 246 2.68 14.29 -3.60
C ILE A 246 2.21 13.95 -5.02
N GLN A 247 1.18 14.65 -5.50
CA GLN A 247 0.63 14.46 -6.85
C GLN A 247 1.65 14.83 -7.93
N ASP A 248 2.38 15.95 -7.78
CA ASP A 248 3.42 16.35 -8.72
C ASP A 248 4.53 15.28 -8.81
N TYR A 249 4.98 14.74 -7.67
CA TYR A 249 5.95 13.66 -7.65
C TYR A 249 5.41 12.36 -8.27
N GLN A 250 4.12 12.06 -8.12
CA GLN A 250 3.48 10.92 -8.80
C GLN A 250 3.47 11.12 -10.32
N TYR A 251 3.10 12.31 -10.78
CA TYR A 251 2.99 12.69 -12.18
C TYR A 251 4.34 12.77 -12.89
N ALA A 252 5.39 13.21 -12.18
CA ALA A 252 6.75 13.17 -12.69
C ALA A 252 7.38 11.76 -12.65
N GLY A 253 6.75 10.76 -12.00
CA GLY A 253 7.32 9.42 -11.82
C GLY A 253 8.39 9.31 -10.73
N ALA A 254 8.46 10.31 -9.84
CA ALA A 254 9.45 10.43 -8.76
C ALA A 254 8.88 10.17 -7.36
N VAL A 255 7.64 9.68 -7.21
CA VAL A 255 7.02 9.43 -5.88
C VAL A 255 7.84 8.49 -4.97
N HIS A 256 8.62 7.60 -5.57
CA HIS A 256 9.52 6.69 -4.87
C HIS A 256 10.65 7.44 -4.14
N ILE A 257 10.97 8.66 -4.56
CA ILE A 257 12.03 9.51 -4.00
C ILE A 257 11.57 10.12 -2.68
N LEU A 258 10.31 10.56 -2.58
CA LEU A 258 9.72 10.99 -1.30
C LEU A 258 9.72 9.86 -0.25
N SER A 259 10.01 8.61 -0.64
CA SER A 259 10.13 7.48 0.28
C SER A 259 11.60 7.25 0.51
N VAL A 260 12.00 7.05 1.76
CA VAL A 260 13.32 6.51 2.04
C VAL A 260 13.45 5.17 1.30
N SER A 261 14.42 5.14 0.39
CA SER A 261 14.66 4.06 -0.56
C SER A 261 16.05 3.47 -0.36
N GLY A 262 16.40 2.46 -1.18
CA GLY A 262 17.75 1.89 -1.14
C GLY A 262 18.86 2.87 -1.47
N LEU A 263 18.57 3.90 -2.29
CA LEU A 263 19.52 4.97 -2.58
C LEU A 263 19.87 5.76 -1.31
N HIS A 264 18.85 6.12 -0.51
CA HIS A 264 19.03 6.86 0.73
C HIS A 264 19.92 6.10 1.72
N VAL A 265 19.63 4.82 1.96
CA VAL A 265 20.44 3.94 2.82
C VAL A 265 21.85 3.76 2.25
N GLY A 266 21.99 3.68 0.93
CA GLY A 266 23.28 3.62 0.24
C GLY A 266 24.13 4.86 0.47
N PHE A 267 23.54 6.06 0.42
CA PHE A 267 24.26 7.31 0.72
C PHE A 267 24.71 7.36 2.17
N ILE A 268 23.89 6.90 3.11
CA ILE A 268 24.27 6.81 4.53
C ILE A 268 25.44 5.85 4.70
N PHE A 269 25.38 4.66 4.09
CA PHE A 269 26.48 3.71 4.10
C PHE A 269 27.77 4.32 3.55
N LEU A 270 27.72 5.04 2.43
CA LEU A 270 28.88 5.71 1.82
C LEU A 270 29.41 6.84 2.71
N PHE A 271 28.52 7.65 3.30
CA PHE A 271 28.88 8.75 4.20
C PHE A 271 29.62 8.25 5.44
N ILE A 272 29.09 7.22 6.10
CA ILE A 272 29.75 6.62 7.28
C ILE A 272 31.08 6.00 6.88
N LYS A 273 31.12 5.28 5.74
CA LYS A 273 32.38 4.69 5.24
C LYS A 273 33.43 5.76 4.95
N PHE A 274 33.02 6.92 4.41
CA PHE A 274 33.88 8.07 4.20
C PHE A 274 34.40 8.64 5.53
N LEU A 275 33.53 8.85 6.51
CA LEU A 275 33.94 9.36 7.83
C LEU A 275 34.91 8.42 8.55
N LEU A 276 34.78 7.10 8.32
CA LEU A 276 35.67 6.08 8.88
C LEU A 276 36.86 5.75 7.96
N SER A 277 37.06 6.47 6.86
CA SER A 277 38.21 6.24 5.97
C SER A 277 39.57 6.41 6.66
N PRO A 278 39.77 7.35 7.62
CA PRO A 278 41.06 7.52 8.30
C PRO A 278 41.47 6.33 9.17
N ILE A 279 40.51 5.51 9.61
CA ILE A 279 40.81 4.34 10.45
C ILE A 279 41.53 3.29 9.59
N PRO A 280 42.70 2.76 10.01
CA PRO A 280 43.47 1.81 9.22
C PRO A 280 42.73 0.47 9.09
N ASN A 281 42.97 -0.27 8.00
CA ASN A 281 42.27 -1.53 7.71
C ASN A 281 42.90 -2.76 8.43
N THR A 282 43.26 -2.58 9.70
CA THR A 282 43.72 -3.66 10.60
C THR A 282 42.54 -4.52 11.05
N ARG A 283 42.77 -5.68 11.68
CA ARG A 283 41.67 -6.54 12.20
C ARG A 283 40.72 -5.75 13.12
N LYS A 284 41.29 -4.97 14.06
CA LYS A 284 40.53 -4.09 14.96
C LYS A 284 39.85 -2.96 14.20
N GLY A 285 40.56 -2.26 13.32
CA GLY A 285 39.99 -1.16 12.55
C GLY A 285 38.84 -1.59 11.62
N SER A 286 38.97 -2.74 10.98
CA SER A 286 37.91 -3.33 10.15
C SER A 286 36.68 -3.73 10.97
N PHE A 287 36.86 -4.26 12.18
CA PHE A 287 35.76 -4.57 13.08
C PHE A 287 35.04 -3.31 13.57
N ILE A 288 35.78 -2.27 13.95
CA ILE A 288 35.21 -0.96 14.32
C ILE A 288 34.40 -0.39 13.16
N LYS A 289 34.93 -0.43 11.93
CA LYS A 289 34.20 0.01 10.73
C LYS A 289 32.88 -0.75 10.56
N LEU A 290 32.93 -2.08 10.68
CA LEU A 290 31.74 -2.92 10.56
C LEU A 290 30.69 -2.56 11.62
N THR A 291 31.07 -2.53 12.90
CA THR A 291 30.12 -2.28 14.00
C THR A 291 29.52 -0.89 13.91
N THR A 292 30.32 0.15 13.64
CA THR A 292 29.82 1.52 13.46
C THR A 292 28.85 1.61 12.28
N ILE A 293 29.14 0.97 11.14
CA ILE A 293 28.23 0.94 9.99
C ILE A 293 26.92 0.24 10.35
N LEU A 294 26.96 -0.95 10.93
CA LEU A 294 25.75 -1.72 11.26
C LEU A 294 24.86 -0.97 12.27
N ILE A 295 25.45 -0.40 13.33
CA ILE A 295 24.73 0.38 14.33
C ILE A 295 24.08 1.61 13.69
N SER A 296 24.83 2.35 12.87
CA SER A 296 24.32 3.56 12.22
C SER A 296 23.19 3.26 11.23
N LEU A 297 23.30 2.19 10.44
CA LEU A 297 22.23 1.76 9.54
C LEU A 297 20.98 1.32 10.30
N PHE A 298 21.14 0.62 11.42
CA PHE A 298 20.02 0.20 12.28
C PHE A 298 19.34 1.40 12.95
N LEU A 299 20.11 2.34 13.51
CA LEU A 299 19.59 3.59 14.08
C LEU A 299 18.85 4.41 13.03
N PHE A 300 19.39 4.53 11.82
CA PHE A 300 18.69 5.19 10.73
C PHE A 300 17.36 4.49 10.40
N ALA A 301 17.34 3.15 10.35
CA ALA A 301 16.13 2.39 10.10
C ALA A 301 15.03 2.69 11.12
N LEU A 302 15.41 2.81 12.40
CA LEU A 302 14.50 3.18 13.49
C LEU A 302 13.98 4.61 13.33
N ILE A 303 14.88 5.57 13.09
CA ILE A 303 14.53 6.99 12.92
C ILE A 303 13.56 7.18 11.75
N ALA A 304 13.79 6.46 10.65
CA ALA A 304 13.00 6.52 9.43
C ALA A 304 11.74 5.62 9.45
N GLY A 305 11.41 4.99 10.59
CA GLY A 305 10.12 4.32 10.81
C GLY A 305 10.01 2.86 10.33
N LEU A 306 11.13 2.16 10.10
CA LEU A 306 11.18 0.72 9.76
C LEU A 306 10.25 0.28 8.61
N SER A 307 10.01 1.15 7.61
CA SER A 307 9.21 0.75 6.45
C SER A 307 9.86 -0.40 5.67
N PRO A 308 9.08 -1.24 4.95
CA PRO A 308 9.62 -2.45 4.32
C PRO A 308 10.80 -2.20 3.37
N SER A 309 10.78 -1.08 2.63
CA SER A 309 11.86 -0.68 1.71
C SER A 309 13.17 -0.32 2.46
N ILE A 310 13.05 0.30 3.63
CA ILE A 310 14.19 0.67 4.49
C ILE A 310 14.81 -0.59 5.08
N VAL A 311 13.98 -1.45 5.70
CA VAL A 311 14.44 -2.70 6.31
C VAL A 311 15.16 -3.57 5.29
N ARG A 312 14.61 -3.72 4.07
CA ARG A 312 15.30 -4.39 2.95
C ARG A 312 16.68 -3.81 2.71
N SER A 313 16.75 -2.49 2.53
CA SER A 313 17.98 -1.80 2.15
C SER A 313 19.04 -1.93 3.25
N VAL A 314 18.66 -1.76 4.52
CA VAL A 314 19.55 -1.92 5.67
C VAL A 314 20.07 -3.35 5.78
N VAL A 315 19.23 -4.36 5.61
CA VAL A 315 19.65 -5.76 5.59
C VAL A 315 20.63 -6.04 4.44
N MET A 316 20.35 -5.54 3.23
CA MET A 316 21.25 -5.73 2.08
C MET A 316 22.60 -5.02 2.26
N PHE A 317 22.62 -3.76 2.71
CA PHE A 317 23.86 -3.03 2.99
C PHE A 317 24.62 -3.60 4.20
N SER A 318 23.92 -4.22 5.16
CA SER A 318 24.56 -4.97 6.24
C SER A 318 25.34 -6.16 5.69
N PHE A 319 24.79 -6.91 4.74
CA PHE A 319 25.53 -7.98 4.07
C PHE A 319 26.73 -7.46 3.27
N VAL A 320 26.61 -6.31 2.62
CA VAL A 320 27.74 -5.65 1.94
C VAL A 320 28.83 -5.29 2.96
N ALA A 321 28.47 -4.68 4.09
CA ALA A 321 29.41 -4.32 5.15
C ALA A 321 30.14 -5.56 5.72
N ILE A 322 29.40 -6.63 6.00
CA ILE A 322 29.94 -7.91 6.48
C ILE A 322 30.88 -8.52 5.43
N GLY A 323 30.49 -8.52 4.16
CA GLY A 323 31.32 -9.02 3.06
C GLY A 323 32.65 -8.26 2.93
N LEU A 324 32.60 -6.93 3.05
CA LEU A 324 33.81 -6.10 3.06
C LEU A 324 34.72 -6.42 4.26
N HIS A 325 34.16 -6.63 5.45
CA HIS A 325 34.92 -7.02 6.63
C HIS A 325 35.58 -8.40 6.47
N LEU A 326 34.83 -9.38 5.95
CA LEU A 326 35.31 -10.73 5.67
C LEU A 326 36.21 -10.83 4.42
N ARG A 327 36.40 -9.72 3.69
CA ARG A 327 37.12 -9.67 2.40
C ARG A 327 36.59 -10.68 1.38
N ARG A 328 35.27 -10.88 1.35
CA ARG A 328 34.58 -11.79 0.43
C ARG A 328 33.68 -11.00 -0.52
N SER A 329 33.68 -11.39 -1.79
CA SER A 329 32.72 -10.87 -2.75
C SER A 329 31.31 -11.34 -2.39
N VAL A 330 30.36 -10.40 -2.37
CA VAL A 330 28.95 -10.70 -2.08
C VAL A 330 28.21 -10.87 -3.41
N ASN A 331 27.57 -12.02 -3.61
CA ASN A 331 26.69 -12.23 -4.76
C ASN A 331 25.33 -11.59 -4.48
N ILE A 332 25.00 -10.55 -5.24
CA ILE A 332 23.78 -9.75 -5.04
C ILE A 332 22.48 -10.57 -5.17
N TYR A 333 22.46 -11.64 -5.97
CA TYR A 333 21.30 -12.53 -6.06
C TYR A 333 21.08 -13.31 -4.77
N HIS A 334 22.16 -13.83 -4.16
CA HIS A 334 22.07 -14.51 -2.86
C HIS A 334 21.68 -13.52 -1.76
N THR A 335 22.22 -12.30 -1.78
CA THR A 335 21.83 -11.24 -0.85
C THR A 335 20.34 -10.94 -0.92
N LEU A 336 19.78 -10.82 -2.13
CA LEU A 336 18.35 -10.56 -2.33
C LEU A 336 17.47 -11.70 -1.78
N LEU A 337 17.88 -12.96 -1.98
CA LEU A 337 17.16 -14.13 -1.49
C LEU A 337 17.26 -14.32 0.02
N VAL A 338 18.44 -14.08 0.60
CA VAL A 338 18.61 -14.12 2.05
C VAL A 338 17.84 -12.98 2.69
N SER A 339 17.84 -11.77 2.10
CA SER A 339 17.12 -10.63 2.67
C SER A 339 15.62 -10.84 2.68
N ILE A 340 15.02 -11.39 1.59
CA ILE A 340 13.58 -11.65 1.55
C ILE A 340 13.20 -12.73 2.58
N LEU A 341 14.00 -13.80 2.70
CA LEU A 341 13.75 -14.86 3.67
C LEU A 341 13.83 -14.33 5.11
N LEU A 342 14.90 -13.61 5.45
CA LEU A 342 15.12 -13.09 6.80
C LEU A 342 14.03 -12.10 7.20
N ILE A 343 13.69 -11.15 6.31
CA ILE A 343 12.70 -10.13 6.62
C ILE A 343 11.31 -10.74 6.81
N LEU A 344 10.91 -11.66 5.93
CA LEU A 344 9.60 -12.29 6.03
C LEU A 344 9.52 -13.31 7.18
N LEU A 345 10.64 -13.86 7.65
CA LEU A 345 10.67 -14.68 8.86
C LEU A 345 10.23 -13.89 10.10
N PHE A 346 10.61 -12.60 10.18
CA PHE A 346 10.24 -11.71 11.30
C PHE A 346 8.94 -10.93 11.04
N GLN A 347 8.59 -10.68 9.78
CA GLN A 347 7.39 -9.93 9.40
C GLN A 347 6.82 -10.42 8.06
N ALA A 348 6.10 -11.54 8.08
CA ALA A 348 5.50 -12.22 6.94
C ALA A 348 4.47 -11.35 6.20
N TYR A 349 3.76 -10.47 6.93
CA TYR A 349 2.79 -9.54 6.32
C TYR A 349 3.43 -8.53 5.35
N PHE A 350 4.76 -8.32 5.40
CA PHE A 350 5.43 -7.48 4.40
C PHE A 350 5.33 -8.05 2.98
N LEU A 351 5.08 -9.35 2.79
CA LEU A 351 4.88 -9.93 1.47
C LEU A 351 3.68 -9.29 0.71
N PHE A 352 2.67 -8.85 1.46
CA PHE A 352 1.45 -8.23 0.92
C PHE A 352 1.54 -6.71 0.85
N ASP A 353 2.62 -6.11 1.34
CA ASP A 353 2.85 -4.68 1.26
C ASP A 353 3.28 -4.28 -0.15
N VAL A 354 2.56 -3.34 -0.77
CA VAL A 354 2.83 -2.86 -2.13
C VAL A 354 4.23 -2.26 -2.24
N GLY A 355 4.71 -1.56 -1.20
CA GLY A 355 6.05 -0.98 -1.16
C GLY A 355 7.14 -2.05 -1.12
N PHE A 356 6.93 -3.15 -0.38
CA PHE A 356 7.83 -4.30 -0.38
C PHE A 356 7.90 -4.95 -1.77
N GLN A 357 6.74 -5.24 -2.38
CA GLN A 357 6.64 -5.87 -3.70
C GLN A 357 7.37 -5.04 -4.77
N LEU A 358 7.07 -3.74 -4.86
CA LEU A 358 7.71 -2.83 -5.82
C LEU A 358 9.22 -2.71 -5.59
N SER A 359 9.66 -2.62 -4.32
CA SER A 359 11.07 -2.45 -3.97
C SER A 359 11.91 -3.69 -4.35
N TYR A 360 11.40 -4.90 -4.10
CA TYR A 360 12.07 -6.15 -4.49
C TYR A 360 12.06 -6.38 -5.99
N LEU A 361 10.94 -6.10 -6.68
CA LEU A 361 10.85 -6.20 -8.13
C LEU A 361 11.81 -5.23 -8.82
N ALA A 362 11.86 -3.97 -8.39
CA ALA A 362 12.79 -2.99 -8.93
C ALA A 362 14.24 -3.48 -8.83
N VAL A 363 14.67 -3.94 -7.65
CA VAL A 363 16.05 -4.41 -7.44
C VAL A 363 16.32 -5.71 -8.22
N PHE A 364 15.38 -6.64 -8.27
CA PHE A 364 15.53 -7.87 -9.06
C PHE A 364 15.77 -7.54 -10.53
N PHE A 365 14.94 -6.67 -11.13
CA PHE A 365 15.09 -6.28 -12.53
C PHE A 365 16.33 -5.40 -12.78
N ILE A 366 16.71 -4.50 -11.86
CA ILE A 366 17.99 -3.80 -11.95
C ILE A 366 19.13 -4.82 -12.02
N VAL A 367 19.19 -5.79 -11.11
CA VAL A 367 20.28 -6.77 -11.06
C VAL A 367 20.27 -7.72 -12.26
N TRP A 368 19.09 -8.06 -12.77
CA TRP A 368 18.92 -9.07 -13.82
C TRP A 368 18.96 -8.49 -15.25
N PHE A 369 18.30 -7.36 -15.47
CA PHE A 369 18.06 -6.79 -16.79
C PHE A 369 18.96 -5.60 -17.12
N GLN A 370 19.31 -4.73 -16.15
CA GLN A 370 20.19 -3.59 -16.41
C GLN A 370 21.54 -3.97 -17.05
N PRO A 371 22.23 -5.07 -16.65
CA PRO A 371 23.49 -5.44 -17.29
C PRO A 371 23.35 -5.80 -18.77
N VAL A 372 22.18 -6.32 -19.17
CA VAL A 372 21.88 -6.60 -20.58
C VAL A 372 21.74 -5.29 -21.34
N LEU A 373 21.03 -4.31 -20.76
CA LEU A 373 20.85 -2.99 -21.37
C LEU A 373 22.16 -2.22 -21.49
N ALA A 374 22.96 -2.20 -20.42
CA ALA A 374 24.25 -1.52 -20.39
C ALA A 374 25.27 -2.11 -21.38
N ALA A 375 25.10 -3.38 -21.79
CA ALA A 375 25.98 -4.01 -22.75
C ALA A 375 25.80 -3.49 -24.19
N TYR A 376 24.63 -2.94 -24.55
CA TYR A 376 24.36 -2.45 -25.91
C TYR A 376 25.19 -1.23 -26.29
N TRP A 377 25.52 -0.37 -25.31
CA TRP A 377 26.31 0.81 -25.55
C TRP A 377 27.29 1.06 -24.40
N LYS A 378 28.57 1.19 -24.72
CA LYS A 378 29.65 1.45 -23.77
C LYS A 378 30.33 2.79 -24.13
N PRO A 379 29.69 3.92 -23.83
CA PRO A 379 30.27 5.23 -24.14
C PRO A 379 31.61 5.42 -23.43
N LYS A 380 32.57 6.03 -24.14
CA LYS A 380 33.93 6.29 -23.61
C LYS A 380 33.94 7.46 -22.61
N ASN A 381 33.10 8.47 -22.82
CA ASN A 381 32.99 9.64 -21.95
C ASN A 381 32.33 9.26 -20.60
N LYS A 382 32.95 9.63 -19.48
CA LYS A 382 32.45 9.36 -18.13
C LYS A 382 31.06 9.95 -17.88
N ILE A 383 30.79 11.15 -18.39
CA ILE A 383 29.49 11.82 -18.22
C ILE A 383 28.41 11.03 -18.98
N LEU A 384 28.69 10.70 -20.24
CA LEU A 384 27.77 9.95 -21.08
C LEU A 384 27.52 8.54 -20.55
N LYS A 385 28.56 7.90 -19.98
CA LYS A 385 28.44 6.62 -19.28
C LYS A 385 27.56 6.72 -18.05
N TYR A 386 27.75 7.76 -17.23
CA TYR A 386 26.92 7.98 -16.04
C TYR A 386 25.44 8.21 -16.41
N SER A 387 25.17 9.03 -17.43
CA SER A 387 23.81 9.23 -17.95
C SER A 387 23.21 7.93 -18.49
N TRP A 388 23.99 7.13 -19.24
CA TRP A 388 23.55 5.83 -19.75
C TRP A 388 23.27 4.82 -18.63
N ASP A 389 24.10 4.79 -17.59
CA ASP A 389 23.89 3.93 -16.42
C ASP A 389 22.60 4.34 -15.68
N ILE A 390 22.34 5.63 -15.47
CA ILE A 390 21.08 6.11 -14.87
C ILE A 390 19.87 5.68 -15.71
N LEU A 391 19.95 5.88 -17.03
CA LEU A 391 18.86 5.54 -17.95
C LEU A 391 18.57 4.04 -17.94
N THR A 392 19.61 3.20 -18.04
CA THR A 392 19.45 1.73 -18.05
C THR A 392 18.98 1.18 -16.70
N VAL A 393 19.44 1.75 -15.58
CA VAL A 393 18.94 1.40 -14.23
C VAL A 393 17.47 1.78 -14.10
N SER A 394 17.10 2.99 -14.49
CA SER A 394 15.72 3.48 -14.43
C SER A 394 14.80 2.67 -15.34
N PHE A 395 15.24 2.35 -16.56
CA PHE A 395 14.49 1.49 -17.49
C PHE A 395 14.25 0.10 -16.89
N ALA A 396 15.30 -0.54 -16.38
CA ALA A 396 15.18 -1.87 -15.80
C ALA A 396 14.25 -1.89 -14.58
N ALA A 397 14.40 -0.92 -13.67
CA ALA A 397 13.53 -0.78 -12.52
C ALA A 397 12.07 -0.54 -12.92
N GLN A 398 11.83 0.34 -13.91
CA GLN A 398 10.49 0.68 -14.36
C GLN A 398 9.82 -0.49 -15.07
N ILE A 399 10.50 -1.20 -15.98
CA ILE A 399 9.93 -2.40 -16.61
C ILE A 399 9.53 -3.44 -15.55
N GLY A 400 10.35 -3.64 -14.53
CA GLY A 400 10.05 -4.58 -13.47
C GLY A 400 8.86 -4.19 -12.59
N THR A 401 8.65 -2.89 -12.36
CA THR A 401 7.56 -2.39 -11.50
C THR A 401 6.31 -2.00 -12.27
N LEU A 402 6.38 -1.83 -13.59
CA LEU A 402 5.32 -1.29 -14.44
C LEU A 402 4.00 -2.08 -14.31
N PRO A 403 3.95 -3.42 -14.47
CA PRO A 403 2.69 -4.14 -14.36
C PRO A 403 2.01 -3.94 -13.01
N LEU A 404 2.77 -3.99 -11.91
CA LEU A 404 2.24 -3.82 -10.57
C LEU A 404 1.82 -2.37 -10.29
N SER A 405 2.56 -1.41 -10.83
CA SER A 405 2.20 0.01 -10.75
C SER A 405 0.89 0.28 -11.49
N LEU A 406 0.70 -0.31 -12.66
CA LEU A 406 -0.55 -0.21 -13.42
C LEU A 406 -1.71 -0.90 -12.68
N TYR A 407 -1.46 -2.04 -12.05
CA TYR A 407 -2.46 -2.77 -11.28
C TYR A 407 -2.98 -1.99 -10.07
N TYR A 408 -2.10 -1.34 -9.30
CA TYR A 408 -2.50 -0.64 -8.06
C TYR A 408 -2.80 0.85 -8.25
N PHE A 409 -2.10 1.53 -9.17
CA PHE A 409 -2.18 2.98 -9.32
C PHE A 409 -2.83 3.42 -10.62
N HIS A 410 -3.05 2.51 -11.58
CA HIS A 410 -3.74 2.79 -12.85
C HIS A 410 -3.15 3.95 -13.67
N GLN A 411 -1.87 4.27 -13.46
CA GLN A 411 -1.21 5.39 -14.11
C GLN A 411 0.23 5.06 -14.49
N PHE A 412 0.70 5.66 -15.58
CA PHE A 412 2.07 5.58 -16.04
C PHE A 412 2.62 6.95 -16.46
N PRO A 413 3.64 7.47 -15.75
CA PRO A 413 4.29 8.74 -16.11
C PRO A 413 5.32 8.50 -17.21
N ARG A 414 5.12 9.05 -18.42
CA ARG A 414 6.04 8.82 -19.55
C ARG A 414 7.37 9.54 -19.42
N LEU A 415 7.41 10.68 -18.72
CA LEU A 415 8.62 11.50 -18.56
C LEU A 415 9.57 11.00 -17.47
N PHE A 416 9.33 9.82 -16.87
CA PHE A 416 10.13 9.31 -15.77
C PHE A 416 11.64 9.22 -16.07
N PHE A 417 12.04 8.99 -17.32
CA PHE A 417 13.45 8.99 -17.72
C PHE A 417 14.11 10.36 -17.55
N ILE A 418 13.42 11.41 -18.04
CA ILE A 418 13.90 12.79 -17.95
C ILE A 418 13.94 13.20 -16.48
N THR A 419 12.88 12.86 -15.73
CA THR A 419 12.83 13.09 -14.29
C THR A 419 14.01 12.45 -13.59
N ASN A 420 14.25 11.15 -13.78
CA ASN A 420 15.30 10.44 -13.05
C ASN A 420 16.71 10.90 -13.43
N LEU A 421 16.93 11.32 -14.68
CA LEU A 421 18.21 11.88 -15.12
C LEU A 421 18.56 13.19 -14.41
N ALA A 422 17.56 14.06 -14.20
CA ALA A 422 17.76 15.34 -13.50
C ALA A 422 17.72 15.19 -11.97
N VAL A 423 16.80 14.37 -11.46
CA VAL A 423 16.49 14.30 -10.03
C VAL A 423 17.49 13.44 -9.25
N ILE A 424 17.95 12.30 -9.78
CA ILE A 424 18.84 11.40 -9.03
C ILE A 424 20.17 12.10 -8.63
N PRO A 425 20.86 12.85 -9.50
CA PRO A 425 22.05 13.60 -9.10
C PRO A 425 21.75 14.63 -8.00
N LEU A 426 20.64 15.36 -8.12
CA LEU A 426 20.24 16.38 -7.15
C LEU A 426 19.91 15.76 -5.79
N VAL A 427 19.19 14.63 -5.77
CA VAL A 427 18.91 13.87 -4.54
C VAL A 427 20.21 13.37 -3.90
N SER A 428 21.20 12.98 -4.69
CA SER A 428 22.51 12.56 -4.15
C SER A 428 23.19 13.69 -3.35
N ILE A 429 23.13 14.93 -3.87
CA ILE A 429 23.65 16.13 -3.19
C ILE A 429 22.81 16.43 -1.94
N ILE A 430 21.48 16.44 -2.07
CA ILE A 430 20.54 16.68 -0.96
C ILE A 430 20.79 15.67 0.17
N MET A 431 21.03 14.41 -0.14
CA MET A 431 21.29 13.39 0.88
C MET A 431 22.59 13.63 1.63
N PHE A 432 23.68 13.97 0.93
CA PHE A 432 24.97 14.22 1.57
C PHE A 432 24.93 15.46 2.50
N ILE A 433 24.39 16.58 1.99
CA ILE A 433 24.24 17.81 2.77
C ILE A 433 23.22 17.59 3.89
N GLY A 434 22.10 16.94 3.58
CA GLY A 434 20.97 16.70 4.48
C GLY A 434 21.34 15.84 5.69
N ILE A 435 22.09 14.75 5.50
CA ILE A 435 22.60 13.92 6.60
C ILE A 435 23.51 14.77 7.51
N THR A 436 24.37 15.60 6.92
CA THR A 436 25.27 16.48 7.69
C THR A 436 24.48 17.50 8.51
N VAL A 437 23.50 18.17 7.89
CA VAL A 437 22.60 19.11 8.55
C VAL A 437 21.83 18.43 9.68
N MET A 438 21.34 17.20 9.47
CA MET A 438 20.62 16.44 10.49
C MET A 438 21.48 16.18 11.73
N VAL A 439 22.75 15.78 11.56
CA VAL A 439 23.67 15.55 12.68
C VAL A 439 23.84 16.82 13.52
N PHE A 440 24.05 17.97 12.88
CA PHE A 440 24.13 19.26 13.58
C PHE A 440 22.80 19.64 14.24
N ALA A 441 21.67 19.46 13.54
CA ALA A 441 20.35 19.77 14.05
C ALA A 441 19.99 18.94 15.30
N ILE A 442 20.44 17.68 15.40
CA ILE A 442 20.29 16.86 16.62
C ILE A 442 21.01 17.51 17.81
N ILE A 443 22.19 18.10 17.60
CA ILE A 443 22.99 18.74 18.65
C ILE A 443 22.35 20.08 19.07
N GLY A 444 21.49 20.68 18.23
CA GLY A 444 20.86 21.98 18.49
C GLY A 444 21.53 23.13 17.75
N PHE A 445 22.40 22.83 16.79
CA PHE A 445 23.10 23.82 15.97
C PHE A 445 22.71 23.63 14.50
N THR A 446 22.32 24.68 13.80
CA THR A 446 21.92 24.60 12.38
C THR A 446 22.71 25.63 11.57
N PRO A 447 23.94 25.27 11.15
CA PRO A 447 24.82 26.21 10.47
C PRO A 447 24.22 26.70 9.14
N PHE A 448 24.07 28.01 9.01
CA PHE A 448 23.44 28.66 7.86
C PHE A 448 24.07 28.25 6.51
N TRP A 449 25.39 28.10 6.49
CA TRP A 449 26.16 27.71 5.30
C TRP A 449 25.89 26.27 4.82
N LEU A 450 25.26 25.42 5.65
CA LEU A 450 24.78 24.09 5.25
C LEU A 450 23.26 24.06 5.04
N THR A 451 22.49 24.76 5.87
CA THR A 451 21.02 24.72 5.80
C THR A 451 20.49 25.42 4.55
N LYS A 452 21.05 26.57 4.14
CA LYS A 452 20.59 27.27 2.93
C LYS A 452 20.87 26.55 1.62
N PRO A 453 22.08 25.96 1.40
CA PRO A 453 22.28 25.12 0.22
C PRO A 453 21.36 23.90 0.16
N LEU A 454 21.06 23.28 1.32
CA LEU A 454 20.08 22.19 1.39
C LEU A 454 18.69 22.67 0.96
N GLU A 455 18.22 23.78 1.54
CA GLU A 455 16.94 24.39 1.23
C GLU A 455 16.82 24.73 -0.27
N TRP A 456 17.81 25.44 -0.84
CA TRP A 456 17.82 25.78 -2.27
C TRP A 456 17.82 24.54 -3.17
N SER A 457 18.55 23.49 -2.79
CA SER A 457 18.57 22.24 -3.55
C SER A 457 17.19 21.57 -3.58
N ILE A 458 16.45 21.62 -2.46
CA ILE A 458 15.09 21.05 -2.38
C ILE A 458 14.08 21.92 -3.10
N ILE A 459 14.19 23.25 -3.04
CA ILE A 459 13.35 24.16 -3.82
C ILE A 459 13.56 23.92 -5.32
N LEU A 460 14.82 23.79 -5.76
CA LEU A 460 15.16 23.45 -7.14
C LEU A 460 14.57 22.09 -7.54
N LEU A 461 14.68 21.08 -6.67
CA LEU A 461 14.09 19.77 -6.88
C LEU A 461 12.58 19.86 -7.11
N ASN A 462 11.87 20.54 -6.20
CA ASN A 462 10.42 20.73 -6.30
C ASN A 462 10.04 21.49 -7.57
N LYS A 463 10.81 22.52 -7.96
CA LYS A 463 10.58 23.28 -9.19
C LYS A 463 10.72 22.40 -10.44
N ILE A 464 11.77 21.57 -10.51
CA ILE A 464 11.96 20.62 -11.62
C ILE A 464 10.77 19.65 -11.69
N ILE A 465 10.37 19.09 -10.55
CA ILE A 465 9.27 18.12 -10.49
C ILE A 465 7.94 18.75 -10.88
N ASN A 466 7.62 19.93 -10.36
CA ASN A 466 6.41 20.66 -10.71
C ASN A 466 6.38 21.02 -12.20
N THR A 467 7.52 21.45 -12.77
CA THR A 467 7.64 21.72 -14.21
C THR A 467 7.33 20.48 -15.03
N ILE A 468 7.90 19.32 -14.68
CA ILE A 468 7.64 18.06 -15.39
C ILE A 468 6.19 17.61 -15.21
N ALA A 469 5.63 17.74 -14.00
CA ALA A 469 4.27 17.36 -13.68
C ALA A 469 3.21 18.21 -14.42
N SER A 470 3.52 19.47 -14.71
CA SER A 470 2.64 20.37 -15.46
C SER A 470 2.33 19.88 -16.88
N PHE A 471 3.18 19.02 -17.46
CA PHE A 471 2.95 18.39 -18.75
C PHE A 471 1.98 17.21 -18.65
N GLU A 472 0.73 17.49 -18.27
CA GLU A 472 -0.29 16.47 -17.98
C GLU A 472 -0.52 15.49 -19.15
N GLN A 473 -0.32 15.95 -20.39
CA GLN A 473 -0.44 15.13 -21.59
C GLN A 473 0.45 13.89 -21.54
N PHE A 474 1.63 13.96 -20.89
CA PHE A 474 2.57 12.84 -20.82
C PHE A 474 2.24 11.82 -19.74
N ILE A 475 1.11 11.97 -19.05
CA ILE A 475 0.68 11.05 -18.00
C ILE A 475 -0.48 10.22 -18.56
N ILE A 476 -0.24 8.94 -18.75
CA ILE A 476 -1.33 8.03 -19.12
C ILE A 476 -2.04 7.64 -17.83
N LYS A 477 -3.30 8.05 -17.69
CA LYS A 477 -4.15 7.80 -16.52
C LYS A 477 -5.22 6.76 -16.85
N ASP A 478 -5.83 6.23 -15.80
CA ASP A 478 -7.00 5.35 -15.85
C ASP A 478 -6.80 4.07 -16.68
N ILE A 479 -5.58 3.50 -16.64
CA ILE A 479 -5.26 2.24 -17.34
C ILE A 479 -5.89 1.07 -16.58
N PRO A 480 -6.85 0.34 -17.18
CA PRO A 480 -7.45 -0.82 -16.55
C PRO A 480 -6.50 -2.03 -16.65
N LEU A 481 -6.27 -2.71 -15.53
CA LEU A 481 -5.46 -3.92 -15.49
C LEU A 481 -6.03 -4.89 -14.46
N ASN A 482 -6.49 -6.05 -14.92
CA ASN A 482 -6.93 -7.13 -14.05
C ASN A 482 -5.77 -8.10 -13.72
N PHE A 483 -6.00 -9.05 -12.81
CA PHE A 483 -4.99 -9.99 -12.37
C PHE A 483 -4.46 -10.91 -13.50
N SER A 484 -5.31 -11.25 -14.48
CA SER A 484 -4.89 -12.08 -15.62
C SER A 484 -3.90 -11.34 -16.52
N LEU A 485 -4.19 -10.07 -16.84
CA LEU A 485 -3.31 -9.19 -17.61
C LEU A 485 -2.03 -8.85 -16.88
N LEU A 486 -2.10 -8.65 -15.55
CA LEU A 486 -0.93 -8.52 -14.69
C LEU A 486 -0.01 -9.74 -14.82
N SER A 487 -0.56 -10.95 -14.69
CA SER A 487 0.23 -12.18 -14.79
C SER A 487 0.85 -12.36 -16.19
N CYS A 488 0.05 -12.16 -17.24
CA CYS A 488 0.52 -12.28 -18.62
C CYS A 488 1.60 -11.25 -18.97
N SER A 489 1.44 -10.00 -18.53
CA SER A 489 2.46 -8.96 -18.78
C SER A 489 3.79 -9.27 -18.12
N TYR A 490 3.82 -9.87 -16.91
CA TYR A 490 5.06 -10.37 -16.33
C TYR A 490 5.68 -11.51 -17.14
N ILE A 491 4.89 -12.44 -17.66
CA ILE A 491 5.39 -13.52 -18.52
C ILE A 491 6.05 -12.93 -19.77
N VAL A 492 5.41 -11.95 -20.42
CA VAL A 492 5.96 -11.24 -21.59
C VAL A 492 7.29 -10.57 -21.25
N ILE A 493 7.35 -9.82 -20.14
CA ILE A 493 8.58 -9.14 -19.71
C ILE A 493 9.69 -10.16 -19.41
N ILE A 494 9.40 -11.25 -18.70
CA ILE A 494 10.38 -12.29 -18.38
C ILE A 494 10.88 -12.96 -19.66
N ALA A 495 9.98 -13.29 -20.60
CA ALA A 495 10.32 -13.88 -21.88
C ALA A 495 11.20 -12.95 -22.72
N MET A 496 10.86 -11.65 -22.76
CA MET A 496 11.65 -10.60 -23.42
C MET A 496 13.08 -10.55 -22.88
N VAL A 497 13.25 -10.50 -21.56
CA VAL A 497 14.58 -10.43 -20.93
C VAL A 497 15.40 -11.70 -21.21
N ILE A 498 14.76 -12.89 -21.17
CA ILE A 498 15.40 -14.18 -21.49
C ILE A 498 15.90 -14.21 -22.94
N TRP A 499 15.10 -13.68 -23.88
CA TRP A 499 15.44 -13.56 -25.29
C TRP A 499 16.58 -12.56 -25.51
N LEU A 500 16.47 -11.32 -25.00
CA LEU A 500 17.52 -10.30 -25.13
C LEU A 500 18.87 -10.76 -24.55
N LYS A 501 18.85 -11.60 -23.52
CA LYS A 501 20.08 -12.16 -22.92
C LYS A 501 20.77 -13.20 -23.80
N LYS A 502 20.02 -14.01 -24.56
CA LYS A 502 20.56 -14.90 -25.60
C LYS A 502 19.53 -15.05 -26.73
N PRO A 503 19.72 -14.39 -27.88
CA PRO A 503 18.74 -14.40 -28.96
C PRO A 503 18.81 -15.72 -29.74
N VAL A 504 18.08 -16.74 -29.28
CA VAL A 504 17.91 -18.03 -29.96
C VAL A 504 16.45 -18.28 -30.31
N PHE A 505 16.20 -19.08 -31.35
CA PHE A 505 14.85 -19.33 -31.90
C PHE A 505 13.83 -19.77 -30.83
N SER A 506 14.20 -20.71 -29.95
CA SER A 506 13.29 -21.19 -28.89
C SER A 506 12.84 -20.10 -27.92
N ARG A 507 13.69 -19.09 -27.66
CA ARG A 507 13.38 -18.00 -26.73
C ARG A 507 12.58 -16.88 -27.38
N ILE A 508 12.85 -16.57 -28.65
CA ILE A 508 11.99 -15.65 -29.40
C ILE A 508 10.61 -16.27 -29.62
N ALA A 509 10.52 -17.56 -29.92
CA ALA A 509 9.25 -18.28 -29.99
C ALA A 509 8.48 -18.18 -28.66
N PHE A 510 9.14 -18.44 -27.52
CA PHE A 510 8.53 -18.26 -26.20
C PHE A 510 8.04 -16.82 -25.95
N PHE A 511 8.82 -15.81 -26.35
CA PHE A 511 8.41 -14.40 -26.27
C PHE A 511 7.18 -14.11 -27.14
N LEU A 512 7.16 -14.55 -28.40
CA LEU A 512 6.01 -14.36 -29.29
C LEU A 512 4.75 -15.10 -28.77
N ILE A 513 4.90 -16.32 -28.27
CA ILE A 513 3.81 -17.07 -27.62
C ILE A 513 3.26 -16.30 -26.41
N SER A 514 4.14 -15.72 -25.59
CA SER A 514 3.70 -14.92 -24.44
C SER A 514 2.92 -13.67 -24.85
N ILE A 515 3.27 -13.04 -25.99
CA ILE A 515 2.51 -11.91 -26.55
C ILE A 515 1.12 -12.36 -26.98
N ILE A 516 1.02 -13.50 -27.67
CA ILE A 516 -0.28 -14.08 -28.07
C ILE A 516 -1.11 -14.37 -26.81
N GLY A 517 -0.50 -14.91 -25.75
CA GLY A 517 -1.17 -15.13 -24.47
C GLY A 517 -1.73 -13.84 -23.85
N LEU A 518 -0.97 -12.74 -23.89
CA LEU A 518 -1.43 -11.43 -23.44
C LEU A 518 -2.59 -10.88 -24.30
N GLN A 519 -2.50 -11.03 -25.63
CA GLN A 519 -3.57 -10.62 -26.54
C GLN A 519 -4.85 -11.43 -26.29
N LEU A 520 -4.76 -12.74 -26.10
CA LEU A 520 -5.89 -13.59 -25.73
C LEU A 520 -6.49 -13.17 -24.39
N ALA A 521 -5.67 -12.89 -23.38
CA ALA A 521 -6.16 -12.41 -22.09
C ALA A 521 -6.90 -11.06 -22.20
N LEU A 522 -6.42 -10.16 -23.06
CA LEU A 522 -7.11 -8.90 -23.38
C LEU A 522 -8.45 -9.15 -24.08
N LEU A 523 -8.47 -10.02 -25.09
CA LEU A 523 -9.69 -10.37 -25.82
C LEU A 523 -10.73 -11.02 -24.91
N ILE A 524 -10.33 -11.98 -24.08
CA ILE A 524 -11.23 -12.62 -23.10
C ILE A 524 -11.78 -11.58 -22.11
N SER A 525 -10.94 -10.69 -21.60
CA SER A 525 -11.37 -9.64 -20.67
C SER A 525 -12.38 -8.70 -21.34
N ASN A 526 -12.11 -8.26 -22.57
CA ASN A 526 -13.02 -7.39 -23.31
C ASN A 526 -14.34 -8.09 -23.65
N TRP A 527 -14.29 -9.36 -24.05
CA TRP A 527 -15.48 -10.15 -24.37
C TRP A 527 -16.37 -10.34 -23.13
N GLN A 528 -15.78 -10.67 -21.98
CA GLN A 528 -16.50 -10.76 -20.71
C GLN A 528 -17.18 -9.44 -20.36
N ILE A 529 -16.48 -8.32 -20.55
CA ILE A 529 -16.99 -6.99 -20.21
C ILE A 529 -18.11 -6.58 -21.14
N GLN A 530 -17.97 -6.82 -22.46
CA GLN A 530 -18.97 -6.48 -23.47
C GLN A 530 -20.31 -7.22 -23.27
N ASN A 531 -20.26 -8.46 -22.79
CA ASN A 531 -21.46 -9.26 -22.53
C ASN A 531 -22.16 -8.92 -21.21
N GLN A 532 -21.56 -8.07 -20.37
CA GLN A 532 -22.15 -7.65 -19.12
C GLN A 532 -22.98 -6.38 -19.30
N GLN A 533 -24.19 -6.46 -18.77
CA GLN A 533 -25.08 -5.32 -18.60
C GLN A 533 -25.43 -5.23 -17.13
N GLU A 534 -25.39 -4.04 -16.58
CA GLU A 534 -25.74 -3.83 -15.18
C GLU A 534 -26.35 -2.44 -14.98
N TRP A 535 -27.25 -2.36 -14.01
CA TRP A 535 -27.80 -1.11 -13.51
C TRP A 535 -27.45 -0.99 -12.03
N ILE A 536 -26.78 0.10 -11.67
CA ILE A 536 -26.18 0.27 -10.35
C ILE A 536 -26.62 1.59 -9.70
N VAL A 537 -27.07 1.50 -8.45
CA VAL A 537 -27.29 2.63 -7.56
C VAL A 537 -26.07 2.76 -6.66
N PHE A 538 -25.34 3.85 -6.84
CA PHE A 538 -24.13 4.12 -6.11
C PHE A 538 -24.42 4.71 -4.72
N ASN A 539 -23.61 4.36 -3.73
CA ASN A 539 -23.59 5.05 -2.45
C ASN A 539 -22.77 6.36 -2.58
N ALA A 540 -23.45 7.47 -2.87
CA ALA A 540 -22.89 8.80 -2.89
C ALA A 540 -23.56 9.69 -1.82
N LYS A 541 -22.76 10.29 -0.94
CA LYS A 541 -23.29 11.14 0.15
C LYS A 541 -23.97 12.39 -0.43
N LYS A 542 -25.23 12.62 -0.04
CA LYS A 542 -26.04 13.80 -0.40
C LYS A 542 -26.33 13.96 -1.90
N LYS A 543 -26.03 12.95 -2.73
CA LYS A 543 -26.23 13.01 -4.17
C LYS A 543 -26.78 11.70 -4.71
N THR A 544 -27.67 11.82 -5.69
CA THR A 544 -28.16 10.67 -6.45
C THR A 544 -27.24 10.40 -7.61
N LEU A 545 -26.76 9.16 -7.71
CA LEU A 545 -25.89 8.71 -8.77
C LEU A 545 -26.25 7.28 -9.16
N ILE A 546 -26.68 7.14 -10.41
CA ILE A 546 -27.11 5.86 -10.98
C ILE A 546 -26.27 5.62 -12.23
N GLY A 547 -25.73 4.42 -12.40
CA GLY A 547 -25.03 3.99 -13.60
C GLY A 547 -25.81 2.91 -14.32
N GLN A 548 -25.93 3.02 -15.64
CA GLN A 548 -26.32 1.94 -16.51
C GLN A 548 -25.13 1.60 -17.40
N ARG A 549 -24.56 0.42 -17.21
CA ARG A 549 -23.45 -0.08 -18.02
C ARG A 549 -23.97 -1.08 -19.04
N ASN A 550 -23.58 -0.87 -20.29
CA ASN A 550 -23.77 -1.81 -21.38
C ASN A 550 -22.42 -2.03 -22.03
N GLY A 551 -21.78 -3.16 -21.71
CA GLY A 551 -20.42 -3.42 -22.16
C GLY A 551 -19.39 -2.47 -21.53
N ASN A 552 -18.66 -1.77 -22.39
CA ASN A 552 -17.64 -0.78 -22.05
C ASN A 552 -18.19 0.66 -21.95
N GLU A 553 -19.48 0.86 -22.19
CA GLU A 553 -20.10 2.18 -22.14
C GLU A 553 -20.96 2.30 -20.88
N VAL A 554 -20.75 3.38 -20.14
CA VAL A 554 -21.57 3.72 -18.98
C VAL A 554 -22.33 5.01 -19.24
N ILE A 555 -23.64 4.96 -19.01
CA ILE A 555 -24.53 6.11 -18.96
C ILE A 555 -24.80 6.41 -17.49
N PHE A 556 -24.49 7.64 -17.06
CA PHE A 556 -24.78 8.09 -15.70
C PHE A 556 -26.01 8.97 -15.66
N TYR A 557 -26.85 8.74 -14.66
CA TYR A 557 -27.98 9.59 -14.29
C TYR A 557 -27.67 10.25 -12.95
N SER A 558 -27.67 11.58 -12.93
CA SER A 558 -27.47 12.37 -11.71
C SER A 558 -28.16 13.72 -11.81
N ASN A 559 -28.40 14.32 -10.64
CA ASN A 559 -29.04 15.62 -10.50
C ASN A 559 -28.03 16.78 -10.59
N ASP A 560 -26.75 16.51 -10.38
CA ASP A 560 -25.66 17.49 -10.48
C ASP A 560 -24.78 17.23 -11.71
N SER A 561 -24.07 18.26 -12.18
CA SER A 561 -22.97 18.07 -13.14
C SER A 561 -21.92 17.12 -12.54
N ILE A 562 -21.71 15.95 -13.15
CA ILE A 562 -20.74 14.97 -12.66
C ILE A 562 -19.37 15.43 -13.16
N THR A 563 -18.50 15.80 -12.25
CA THR A 563 -17.10 16.06 -12.61
C THR A 563 -16.38 14.72 -12.80
N ARG A 564 -15.68 14.53 -13.93
CA ARG A 564 -14.75 13.41 -14.17
C ARG A 564 -13.64 13.26 -13.10
N LYS A 565 -13.51 14.23 -12.18
CA LYS A 565 -12.58 14.19 -11.03
C LYS A 565 -13.11 13.36 -9.84
N ASN A 566 -14.28 12.73 -9.92
CA ASN A 566 -14.78 11.90 -8.84
C ASN A 566 -14.03 10.56 -8.76
N LYS A 567 -13.15 10.41 -7.76
CA LYS A 567 -12.33 9.20 -7.54
C LYS A 567 -13.14 7.91 -7.53
N MET A 568 -14.34 7.93 -6.94
CA MET A 568 -15.22 6.77 -6.87
C MET A 568 -15.67 6.29 -8.25
N LEU A 569 -16.05 7.23 -9.12
CA LEU A 569 -16.49 6.91 -10.49
C LEU A 569 -15.33 6.39 -11.31
N ASN A 570 -14.14 7.01 -11.19
CA ASN A 570 -12.96 6.55 -11.92
C ASN A 570 -12.58 5.13 -11.52
N SER A 571 -12.64 4.78 -10.22
CA SER A 571 -12.40 3.39 -9.78
C SER A 571 -13.36 2.38 -10.43
N TYR A 572 -14.65 2.72 -10.54
CA TYR A 572 -15.64 1.87 -11.20
C TYR A 572 -15.39 1.74 -12.72
N LEU A 573 -15.11 2.86 -13.39
CA LEU A 573 -14.83 2.89 -14.83
C LEU A 573 -13.57 2.06 -15.17
N ILE A 574 -12.48 2.27 -14.43
CA ILE A 574 -11.23 1.51 -14.58
C ILE A 574 -11.47 0.03 -14.33
N GLY A 575 -12.14 -0.33 -13.23
CA GLY A 575 -12.38 -1.73 -12.88
C GLY A 575 -13.18 -2.51 -13.94
N ASN A 576 -14.01 -1.82 -14.72
CA ASN A 576 -14.86 -2.39 -15.76
C ASN A 576 -14.41 -2.02 -17.18
N PHE A 577 -13.18 -1.53 -17.36
CA PHE A 577 -12.61 -1.15 -18.68
C PHE A 577 -13.56 -0.24 -19.48
N SER A 578 -14.27 0.64 -18.78
CA SER A 578 -15.40 1.37 -19.30
C SER A 578 -15.14 2.87 -19.39
N GLY A 579 -15.77 3.50 -20.37
CA GLY A 579 -15.77 4.95 -20.56
C GLY A 579 -17.16 5.56 -20.29
N ILE A 580 -17.17 6.84 -19.96
CA ILE A 580 -18.42 7.61 -19.89
C ILE A 580 -18.89 7.93 -21.31
N LYS A 581 -20.06 7.38 -21.70
CA LYS A 581 -20.67 7.71 -23.00
C LYS A 581 -21.51 8.99 -22.91
N HIS A 582 -22.43 9.03 -21.95
CA HIS A 582 -23.33 10.16 -21.73
C HIS A 582 -23.58 10.40 -20.25
N GLN A 583 -23.77 11.68 -19.91
CA GLN A 583 -24.42 12.08 -18.68
C GLN A 583 -25.84 12.52 -19.02
N LYS A 584 -26.83 11.88 -18.40
CA LYS A 584 -28.25 12.23 -18.53
C LYS A 584 -28.76 12.79 -17.20
N LYS A 585 -29.79 13.64 -17.28
CA LYS A 585 -30.56 14.03 -16.09
C LYS A 585 -31.34 12.81 -15.58
N LEU A 586 -31.59 12.78 -14.28
CA LEU A 586 -32.42 11.76 -13.66
C LEU A 586 -33.82 11.76 -14.29
N GLN A 587 -34.31 10.58 -14.62
CA GLN A 587 -35.66 10.38 -15.14
C GLN A 587 -36.52 9.75 -14.04
N HIS A 588 -37.81 10.04 -14.03
CA HIS A 588 -38.75 9.48 -13.03
C HIS A 588 -39.05 7.99 -13.22
N THR A 589 -38.72 7.44 -14.39
CA THR A 589 -38.85 6.00 -14.67
C THR A 589 -37.64 5.49 -15.45
N ALA A 590 -37.25 4.25 -15.18
CA ALA A 590 -36.24 3.54 -15.92
C ALA A 590 -36.68 2.09 -16.17
N TYR A 591 -36.13 1.47 -17.21
CA TYR A 591 -36.40 0.07 -17.53
C TYR A 591 -35.09 -0.67 -17.75
N PHE A 592 -34.92 -1.80 -17.08
CA PHE A 592 -33.70 -2.59 -17.18
C PHE A 592 -34.01 -4.09 -17.04
N LYS A 593 -33.62 -4.89 -18.05
CA LYS A 593 -33.78 -6.36 -18.10
C LYS A 593 -35.14 -6.88 -17.61
N GLY A 594 -36.24 -6.33 -18.13
CA GLY A 594 -37.57 -6.76 -17.72
C GLY A 594 -38.15 -5.98 -16.54
N ASN A 595 -37.31 -5.37 -15.69
CA ASN A 595 -37.74 -4.70 -14.47
C ASN A 595 -38.10 -3.23 -14.73
N LYS A 596 -39.30 -2.83 -14.29
CA LYS A 596 -39.72 -1.43 -14.25
C LYS A 596 -39.24 -0.78 -12.96
N ILE A 597 -38.47 0.29 -13.09
CA ILE A 597 -37.88 1.04 -11.97
C ILE A 597 -38.57 2.41 -11.90
N LEU A 598 -39.22 2.70 -10.78
CA LEU A 598 -39.80 4.01 -10.48
C LEU A 598 -38.82 4.78 -9.60
N ILE A 599 -38.41 5.97 -10.03
CA ILE A 599 -37.47 6.83 -9.31
C ILE A 599 -38.27 8.00 -8.74
N LEU A 600 -38.36 8.05 -7.41
CA LEU A 600 -39.06 9.10 -6.67
C LEU A 600 -38.06 10.10 -6.14
N ASP A 601 -38.19 11.35 -6.58
CA ASP A 601 -37.42 12.48 -6.09
C ASP A 601 -38.15 13.18 -4.94
N SER A 602 -37.61 14.32 -4.49
CA SER A 602 -38.18 15.10 -3.39
C SER A 602 -39.65 15.52 -3.58
N LEU A 603 -40.15 15.59 -4.82
CA LEU A 603 -41.54 15.94 -5.11
C LEU A 603 -42.51 14.80 -4.76
N GLY A 604 -42.04 13.55 -4.77
CA GLY A 604 -42.85 12.39 -4.38
C GLY A 604 -44.03 12.09 -5.31
N ILE A 605 -44.02 12.63 -6.53
CA ILE A 605 -45.11 12.47 -7.50
C ILE A 605 -44.91 11.17 -8.27
N PHE A 606 -45.93 10.32 -8.31
CA PHE A 606 -45.91 9.11 -9.14
C PHE A 606 -47.27 8.83 -9.78
N PRO A 607 -47.30 8.19 -10.97
CA PRO A 607 -48.55 7.87 -11.65
C PRO A 607 -49.29 6.73 -10.93
N ASN A 608 -50.61 6.86 -10.77
CA ASN A 608 -51.43 5.87 -10.05
C ASN A 608 -51.51 4.48 -10.72
N ASN A 609 -51.24 4.39 -12.03
CA ASN A 609 -51.42 3.16 -12.82
C ASN A 609 -50.13 2.36 -13.05
N ILE A 610 -48.99 2.79 -12.50
CA ILE A 610 -47.72 2.07 -12.69
C ILE A 610 -47.60 0.97 -11.63
N LYS A 611 -47.22 -0.23 -12.06
CA LYS A 611 -46.78 -1.35 -11.20
C LYS A 611 -45.28 -1.54 -11.39
N PRO A 612 -44.43 -0.86 -10.59
CA PRO A 612 -42.99 -1.00 -10.71
C PRO A 612 -42.52 -2.25 -9.97
N ASP A 613 -41.51 -2.93 -10.52
CA ASP A 613 -40.83 -4.00 -9.79
C ASP A 613 -39.94 -3.41 -8.69
N ILE A 614 -39.38 -2.23 -8.94
CA ILE A 614 -38.39 -1.57 -8.07
C ILE A 614 -38.80 -0.13 -7.86
N VAL A 615 -38.81 0.31 -6.60
CA VAL A 615 -38.98 1.74 -6.25
C VAL A 615 -37.67 2.26 -5.68
N LEU A 616 -37.09 3.27 -6.32
CA LEU A 616 -35.92 3.99 -5.85
C LEU A 616 -36.33 5.32 -5.23
N LEU A 617 -36.08 5.47 -3.93
CA LEU A 617 -36.30 6.69 -3.17
C LEU A 617 -35.04 7.55 -3.19
N THR A 618 -35.17 8.80 -3.63
CA THR A 618 -34.07 9.76 -3.77
C THR A 618 -34.48 11.13 -3.22
N GLN A 619 -33.53 11.87 -2.66
CA GLN A 619 -33.71 13.23 -2.13
C GLN A 619 -34.78 13.37 -1.04
N SER A 620 -34.99 12.32 -0.25
CA SER A 620 -35.96 12.32 0.86
C SER A 620 -37.38 12.68 0.43
N PRO A 621 -38.04 11.86 -0.43
CA PRO A 621 -39.39 12.14 -0.92
C PRO A 621 -40.38 12.35 0.22
N LYS A 622 -41.19 13.40 0.12
CA LYS A 622 -42.25 13.72 1.09
C LYS A 622 -43.51 12.90 0.81
N ILE A 623 -43.42 11.58 1.02
CA ILE A 623 -44.51 10.63 0.72
C ILE A 623 -44.89 9.78 1.93
N ASN A 624 -46.16 9.35 1.98
CA ASN A 624 -46.59 8.30 2.88
C ASN A 624 -46.21 6.94 2.27
N VAL A 625 -45.12 6.35 2.77
CA VAL A 625 -44.57 5.10 2.22
C VAL A 625 -45.53 3.92 2.41
N ASP A 626 -46.25 3.82 3.54
CA ASP A 626 -47.21 2.73 3.75
C ASP A 626 -48.29 2.71 2.66
N ARG A 627 -48.86 3.88 2.32
CA ARG A 627 -49.84 4.00 1.24
C ARG A 627 -49.23 3.65 -0.12
N MET A 628 -48.03 4.17 -0.39
CA MET A 628 -47.33 3.89 -1.65
C MET A 628 -47.08 2.40 -1.84
N LEU A 629 -46.61 1.69 -0.80
CA LEU A 629 -46.31 0.26 -0.87
C LEU A 629 -47.58 -0.58 -1.10
N LEU A 630 -48.69 -0.22 -0.48
CA LEU A 630 -49.98 -0.90 -0.69
C LEU A 630 -50.52 -0.71 -2.12
N GLN A 631 -50.29 0.47 -2.72
CA GLN A 631 -50.76 0.79 -4.07
C GLN A 631 -49.86 0.18 -5.16
N LEU A 632 -48.54 0.39 -5.05
CA LEU A 632 -47.57 0.00 -6.08
C LEU A 632 -47.13 -1.47 -5.98
N LYS A 633 -47.15 -2.03 -4.76
CA LYS A 633 -46.71 -3.41 -4.44
C LYS A 633 -45.38 -3.81 -5.12
N PRO A 634 -44.30 -3.04 -4.92
CA PRO A 634 -43.02 -3.34 -5.54
C PRO A 634 -42.39 -4.62 -4.95
N LYS A 635 -41.53 -5.26 -5.74
CA LYS A 635 -40.74 -6.41 -5.27
C LYS A 635 -39.61 -5.99 -4.33
N ILE A 636 -39.09 -4.77 -4.48
CA ILE A 636 -38.04 -4.22 -3.64
C ILE A 636 -38.08 -2.69 -3.62
N VAL A 637 -37.68 -2.12 -2.49
CA VAL A 637 -37.48 -0.67 -2.33
C VAL A 637 -36.01 -0.40 -2.07
N ILE A 638 -35.45 0.56 -2.80
CA ILE A 638 -34.06 0.99 -2.68
C ILE A 638 -34.08 2.45 -2.23
N ALA A 639 -33.24 2.81 -1.27
CA ALA A 639 -33.03 4.20 -0.88
C ALA A 639 -31.57 4.58 -1.11
N ASP A 640 -31.33 5.62 -1.92
CA ASP A 640 -29.98 6.06 -2.23
C ASP A 640 -29.32 6.87 -1.09
N GLY A 641 -28.04 7.22 -1.26
CA GLY A 641 -27.24 7.94 -0.27
C GLY A 641 -27.59 9.44 -0.11
N SER A 642 -28.61 9.93 -0.82
CA SER A 642 -29.09 11.31 -0.70
C SER A 642 -30.16 11.48 0.39
N ASN A 643 -30.73 10.39 0.89
CA ASN A 643 -31.81 10.42 1.89
C ASN A 643 -31.30 10.65 3.33
N TYR A 644 -32.14 11.26 4.17
CA TYR A 644 -31.86 11.41 5.60
C TYR A 644 -31.92 10.07 6.34
N LYS A 645 -30.95 9.82 7.24
CA LYS A 645 -30.88 8.58 8.02
C LYS A 645 -32.12 8.28 8.85
N SER A 646 -32.76 9.30 9.42
CA SER A 646 -33.99 9.15 10.20
C SER A 646 -35.15 8.57 9.39
N LEU A 647 -35.25 8.96 8.11
CA LEU A 647 -36.28 8.47 7.19
C LEU A 647 -36.02 7.03 6.75
N LEU A 648 -34.75 6.65 6.56
CA LEU A 648 -34.37 5.29 6.17
C LEU A 648 -34.92 4.25 7.15
N THR A 649 -34.79 4.50 8.45
CA THR A 649 -35.29 3.59 9.49
C THR A 649 -36.83 3.49 9.49
N GLN A 650 -37.51 4.61 9.24
CA GLN A 650 -38.98 4.62 9.13
C GLN A 650 -39.45 3.82 7.92
N TRP A 651 -38.83 4.03 6.76
CA TRP A 651 -39.17 3.31 5.53
C TRP A 651 -38.83 1.83 5.60
N GLU A 652 -37.71 1.46 6.23
CA GLU A 652 -37.36 0.05 6.46
C GLU A 652 -38.43 -0.64 7.32
N ASN A 653 -38.88 0.01 8.40
CA ASN A 653 -39.98 -0.51 9.22
C ASN A 653 -41.29 -0.69 8.43
N SER A 654 -41.65 0.27 7.57
CA SER A 654 -42.80 0.16 6.67
C SER A 654 -42.68 -1.01 5.69
N CYS A 655 -41.50 -1.17 5.07
CA CYS A 655 -41.24 -2.28 4.15
C CYS A 655 -41.31 -3.64 4.87
N ASN A 656 -40.76 -3.73 6.08
CA ASN A 656 -40.78 -4.94 6.90
C ASN A 656 -42.20 -5.37 7.27
N LYS A 657 -43.11 -4.43 7.57
CA LYS A 657 -44.54 -4.73 7.83
C LYS A 657 -45.20 -5.47 6.67
N LEU A 658 -44.84 -5.11 5.44
CA LEU A 658 -45.40 -5.69 4.21
C LEU A 658 -44.54 -6.81 3.62
N LYS A 659 -43.47 -7.24 4.33
CA LYS A 659 -42.48 -8.23 3.87
C LYS A 659 -41.83 -7.87 2.53
N ILE A 660 -41.67 -6.57 2.26
CA ILE A 660 -40.98 -6.06 1.07
C ILE A 660 -39.51 -5.86 1.43
N PRO A 661 -38.55 -6.43 0.68
CA PRO A 661 -37.13 -6.16 0.85
C PRO A 661 -36.80 -4.66 0.74
N PHE A 662 -35.93 -4.17 1.63
CA PHE A 662 -35.46 -2.79 1.65
C PHE A 662 -33.93 -2.71 1.60
N HIS A 663 -33.39 -1.91 0.70
CA HIS A 663 -31.96 -1.69 0.54
C HIS A 663 -31.59 -0.20 0.61
N ALA A 664 -31.00 0.23 1.73
CA ALA A 664 -30.44 1.57 1.87
C ALA A 664 -28.96 1.58 1.50
N THR A 665 -28.56 2.33 0.48
CA THR A 665 -27.17 2.32 0.02
C THR A 665 -26.20 2.92 1.03
N ALA A 666 -26.69 3.80 1.90
CA ALA A 666 -25.92 4.40 2.99
C ALA A 666 -25.51 3.40 4.09
N GLU A 667 -26.18 2.25 4.17
CA GLU A 667 -25.96 1.23 5.22
C GLU A 667 -25.42 -0.07 4.64
N LYS A 668 -26.01 -0.53 3.54
CA LYS A 668 -25.72 -1.82 2.89
C LYS A 668 -24.76 -1.68 1.70
N GLY A 669 -24.33 -0.46 1.38
CA GLY A 669 -23.49 -0.16 0.21
C GLY A 669 -24.31 -0.10 -1.09
N PHE A 670 -23.64 -0.01 -2.23
CA PHE A 670 -24.28 0.05 -3.55
C PHE A 670 -25.31 -1.06 -3.78
N TYR A 671 -26.26 -0.80 -4.67
CA TYR A 671 -27.21 -1.81 -5.15
C TYR A 671 -26.99 -2.06 -6.64
N LYS A 672 -26.98 -3.33 -7.06
CA LYS A 672 -26.72 -3.73 -8.44
C LYS A 672 -27.80 -4.68 -8.94
N LEU A 673 -28.28 -4.41 -10.15
CA LEU A 673 -29.10 -5.31 -10.96
C LEU A 673 -28.24 -5.81 -12.11
N GLU A 674 -28.13 -7.13 -12.21
CA GLU A 674 -27.39 -7.82 -13.28
C GLU A 674 -28.31 -8.47 -14.29
#